data_AF-A0A949D0R6-F1
#
_entry.id   AF-A0A949D0R6-F1
#
_cell.length_a   1.000
_cell.length_b   1.000
_cell.length_c   1.000
_cell.angle_alpha   90.00
_cell.angle_beta   90.00
_cell.angle_gamma   90.00
#
_symmetry.space_group_name_H-M   'P 1'
#
loop_
_entity.id
_entity.type
_entity.pdbx_description
1 polymer ?
#
loop_
_entity_poly.entity_id
_entity_poly.type
_entity_poly.pdbx_seq_one_letter_code
_entity_poly.pdbx_strand_id
1 'polypeptide(L)'
;MTSGLIHIRGARQHNLKNLDLDIRTGEMTVVTGPSGSGKSSLVFDTLYAEGQRRYVETFSAYARQFLDRMDRPAVDRVDGVPPAIAIDQTNPVRTSRSTVGTMTEINDHLKLLFARAAQLVDRATGLPVRHDTPETIAQDLLLRAAQAGDPRLVFTFPAVLPANTSAQQQEEWLAASGFTRVQAERVEGERKVLEVVADRFRAASVERVRLMEAIELCLKRGSGRLNVHVALERSPDAAAETAALPSAATAPTVWRYSTGLHCPESDIRYADPQPALFSFNSAFGACETCRGFGRVIGVDWGLVIPDGRKTLRNGAIKPLQTPAWAECQDDLMRHAGTHGIPRDTAWSQLSEAHRHWVIEGDPDWKGQWNKQWYGVRRFFEYLESKAYKMHIRVLLSKYRSYTPCTVCNGARLKTEALLWRIGSKADADAVLGDGQRYRRFMPAGVQWTHEQLETFDGLSLHDLMGLPLARLRRFFDGLTLPSSMLDDALKLLLDEVRNRLKYLCEVGLGYLTLDRQSRTLSGGEVQRINLTTALGTSLVNTLFVLDEPSIGLHPRDMNRIVQAMHRLRDAGNTLVVVEHDPAVMLAADRLIDMGPGPGQRGGQIVFDGTPEDAKAADTLTGAYLGARQHIGSGFTRLVDESTPRLILEGAREHNLRNISVEFPLQRLVTVTGVSGSGKSTLMQDVLYPALARHFGKATETPGAHDRLLGADWLADAVFVDQSPIGKTARSNPASYVGAFDEIRKLFADAPTARERSYTAGMFSFNAGDGRCPSCGGSGFEHVEMQFLSDVYLRCQDCDGRRFRNEVLEVKILRGPRELSVADVLDLTVAEAVELFRQDREVVAKLQPIVDVGLDYMRLGQPVPTLSGGEAQRLKLAGFLAEAASSPSQRVAKKGTLFLFDEPTTGLHFDDIAKLMRALRKLLDAGHSIILIEHNLDVIRASDWLIDLGPEGGEEGGELVCQGSPADVAQHPSSHTAAALRDYAQ
;
A
#
# COMPACT_ATOMS: atom_id res chain seq x y z
N MET A 1 -15.02 -1.56 -42.20
CA MET A 1 -13.59 -1.58 -41.85
C MET A 1 -13.23 -0.15 -41.51
N THR A 2 -13.08 0.16 -40.22
CA THR A 2 -12.64 1.48 -39.76
C THR A 2 -11.24 1.74 -40.33
N SER A 3 -10.94 2.98 -40.69
CA SER A 3 -9.73 3.41 -41.43
C SER A 3 -8.38 3.20 -40.72
N GLY A 4 -8.34 2.40 -39.64
CA GLY A 4 -7.13 2.15 -38.85
C GLY A 4 -6.53 3.41 -38.22
N LEU A 5 -7.28 4.51 -38.16
CA LEU A 5 -6.80 5.84 -37.79
C LEU A 5 -7.78 6.52 -36.83
N ILE A 6 -7.21 7.18 -35.84
CA ILE A 6 -7.87 8.12 -34.93
C ILE A 6 -7.52 9.52 -35.42
N HIS A 7 -8.53 10.30 -35.83
CA HIS A 7 -8.36 11.65 -36.32
C HIS A 7 -8.69 12.66 -35.23
N ILE A 8 -7.72 13.43 -34.77
CA ILE A 8 -7.91 14.56 -33.85
C ILE A 8 -7.83 15.84 -34.68
N ARG A 9 -8.85 16.69 -34.60
CA ARG A 9 -8.89 17.97 -35.34
C ARG A 9 -9.23 19.15 -34.42
N GLY A 10 -8.42 20.20 -34.51
CA GLY A 10 -8.61 21.46 -33.81
C GLY A 10 -8.53 21.35 -32.28
N ALA A 11 -7.60 20.56 -31.74
CA ALA A 11 -7.42 20.43 -30.30
C ALA A 11 -6.86 21.72 -29.69
N ARG A 12 -7.57 22.27 -28.70
CA ARG A 12 -7.31 23.57 -28.03
C ARG A 12 -7.38 23.46 -26.50
N GLN A 13 -7.40 22.24 -25.96
CA GLN A 13 -7.43 22.02 -24.52
C GLN A 13 -6.19 22.65 -23.86
N HIS A 14 -6.41 23.45 -22.82
CA HIS A 14 -5.37 24.18 -22.09
C HIS A 14 -4.47 25.06 -22.98
N ASN A 15 -3.25 24.61 -23.29
CA ASN A 15 -2.25 25.35 -24.06
C ASN A 15 -2.10 24.86 -25.52
N LEU A 16 -2.86 23.84 -25.93
CA LEU A 16 -2.81 23.31 -27.30
C LEU A 16 -3.21 24.37 -28.34
N LYS A 17 -2.46 24.42 -29.44
CA LYS A 17 -2.55 25.49 -30.45
C LYS A 17 -3.35 25.07 -31.69
N ASN A 18 -4.63 24.72 -31.49
CA ASN A 18 -5.52 24.27 -32.57
C ASN A 18 -4.93 23.12 -33.40
N LEU A 19 -4.56 22.06 -32.69
CA LEU A 19 -3.71 21.01 -33.20
C LEU A 19 -4.52 19.91 -33.93
N ASP A 20 -3.99 19.49 -35.08
CA ASP A 20 -4.48 18.35 -35.85
C ASP A 20 -3.47 17.19 -35.74
N LEU A 21 -3.94 15.98 -35.46
CA LEU A 21 -3.10 14.78 -35.34
C LEU A 21 -3.85 13.53 -35.79
N ASP A 22 -3.13 12.62 -36.47
CA ASP A 22 -3.63 11.29 -36.84
C ASP A 22 -2.82 10.20 -36.12
N ILE A 23 -3.48 9.38 -35.32
CA ILE A 23 -2.88 8.26 -34.59
C ILE A 23 -3.32 6.95 -35.24
N ARG A 24 -2.39 6.04 -35.51
CA ARG A 24 -2.68 4.73 -36.10
C ARG A 24 -3.09 3.74 -35.02
N THR A 25 -4.12 2.95 -35.28
CA THR A 25 -4.58 1.90 -34.37
C THR A 25 -3.70 0.66 -34.49
N GLY A 26 -3.45 -0.03 -33.38
CA GLY A 26 -2.61 -1.23 -33.32
C GLY A 26 -1.11 -0.95 -33.19
N GLU A 27 -0.72 0.32 -33.08
CA GLU A 27 0.66 0.76 -32.83
C GLU A 27 0.82 1.24 -31.38
N MET A 28 2.06 1.24 -30.89
CA MET A 28 2.49 1.92 -29.67
C MET A 28 3.09 3.29 -30.04
N THR A 29 2.34 4.35 -29.77
CA THR A 29 2.78 5.74 -29.96
C THR A 29 3.25 6.33 -28.63
N VAL A 30 4.47 6.85 -28.57
CA VAL A 30 4.98 7.58 -27.41
C VAL A 30 4.89 9.09 -27.66
N VAL A 31 4.33 9.82 -26.69
CA VAL A 31 4.27 11.29 -26.67
C VAL A 31 5.24 11.81 -25.62
N THR A 32 6.16 12.67 -26.04
CA THR A 32 7.25 13.18 -25.21
C THR A 32 7.39 14.71 -25.32
N GLY A 33 8.37 15.28 -24.61
CA GLY A 33 8.68 16.72 -24.61
C GLY A 33 8.67 17.35 -23.21
N PRO A 34 9.00 18.66 -23.07
CA PRO A 34 9.17 19.32 -21.77
C PRO A 34 7.97 19.27 -20.82
N SER A 35 8.19 19.42 -19.50
CA SER A 35 7.13 19.59 -18.50
C SER A 35 6.23 20.76 -18.89
N GLY A 36 4.91 20.57 -18.95
CA GLY A 36 3.98 21.62 -19.37
C GLY A 36 3.93 21.92 -20.89
N SER A 37 4.54 21.10 -21.76
CA SER A 37 4.46 21.28 -23.22
C SER A 37 3.09 20.96 -23.83
N GLY A 38 2.18 20.35 -23.06
CA GLY A 38 0.82 19.99 -23.51
C GLY A 38 0.59 18.49 -23.73
N LYS A 39 1.53 17.61 -23.38
CA LYS A 39 1.42 16.14 -23.53
C LYS A 39 0.16 15.57 -22.89
N SER A 40 -0.03 15.80 -21.60
CA SER A 40 -1.19 15.29 -20.85
C SER A 40 -2.49 15.94 -21.34
N SER A 41 -2.44 17.19 -21.81
CA SER A 41 -3.61 17.86 -22.39
C SER A 41 -4.06 17.26 -23.73
N LEU A 42 -3.12 16.78 -24.54
CA LEU A 42 -3.43 16.03 -25.76
C LEU A 42 -3.92 14.61 -25.44
N VAL A 43 -3.19 13.91 -24.57
CA VAL A 43 -3.36 12.48 -24.36
C VAL A 43 -4.49 12.16 -23.38
N PHE A 44 -4.53 12.80 -22.21
CA PHE A 44 -5.53 12.55 -21.17
C PHE A 44 -6.75 13.47 -21.32
N ASP A 45 -6.53 14.79 -21.37
CA ASP A 45 -7.63 15.77 -21.33
C ASP A 45 -8.39 15.88 -22.66
N THR A 46 -7.82 15.37 -23.77
CA THR A 46 -8.47 15.37 -25.09
C THR A 46 -8.79 13.95 -25.55
N LEU A 47 -7.77 13.13 -25.82
CA LEU A 47 -7.96 11.81 -26.45
C LEU A 47 -8.66 10.81 -25.53
N TYR A 48 -8.13 10.58 -24.32
CA TYR A 48 -8.75 9.70 -23.34
C TYR A 48 -10.14 10.21 -22.92
N ALA A 49 -10.25 11.50 -22.61
CA ALA A 49 -11.51 12.13 -22.22
C ALA A 49 -12.61 11.92 -23.29
N GLU A 50 -12.29 12.08 -24.58
CA GLU A 50 -13.24 11.80 -25.67
C GLU A 50 -13.61 10.32 -25.77
N GLY A 51 -12.64 9.40 -25.63
CA GLY A 51 -12.90 7.96 -25.68
C GLY A 51 -13.75 7.47 -24.51
N GLN A 52 -13.46 7.95 -23.31
CA GLN A 52 -14.25 7.66 -22.11
C GLN A 52 -15.65 8.27 -22.23
N ARG A 53 -15.77 9.54 -22.62
CA ARG A 53 -17.07 10.21 -22.79
C ARG A 53 -17.97 9.45 -23.75
N ARG A 54 -17.47 9.09 -24.94
CA ARG A 54 -18.26 8.35 -25.94
C ARG A 54 -18.69 6.99 -25.44
N TYR A 55 -17.81 6.29 -24.71
CA TYR A 55 -18.16 5.02 -24.11
C TYR A 55 -19.25 5.18 -23.05
N VAL A 56 -19.09 6.14 -22.12
CA VAL A 56 -20.06 6.37 -21.05
C VAL A 56 -21.40 6.94 -21.57
N GLU A 57 -21.41 7.67 -22.68
CA GLU A 57 -22.65 8.13 -23.34
C GLU A 57 -23.54 6.99 -23.83
N THR A 58 -22.98 5.78 -24.03
CA THR A 58 -23.77 4.59 -24.35
C THR A 58 -24.54 4.04 -23.15
N PHE A 59 -24.27 4.51 -21.92
CA PHE A 59 -24.95 4.08 -20.71
C PHE A 59 -26.36 4.72 -20.60
N SER A 60 -27.03 4.42 -19.48
CA SER A 60 -28.40 4.85 -19.20
C SER A 60 -28.59 6.36 -19.29
N ALA A 61 -29.84 6.80 -19.54
CA ALA A 61 -30.19 8.22 -19.62
C ALA A 61 -29.82 9.01 -18.33
N TYR A 62 -29.81 8.34 -17.18
CA TYR A 62 -29.36 8.91 -15.91
C TYR A 62 -27.87 9.26 -15.94
N ALA A 63 -27.00 8.34 -16.37
CA ALA A 63 -25.56 8.60 -16.45
C ALA A 63 -25.23 9.77 -17.39
N ARG A 64 -25.97 9.90 -18.50
CA ARG A 64 -25.83 11.01 -19.44
C ARG A 64 -26.11 12.39 -18.82
N GLN A 65 -27.13 12.50 -17.96
CA GLN A 65 -27.46 13.78 -17.30
C GLN A 65 -26.34 14.32 -16.37
N PHE A 66 -25.52 13.43 -15.80
CA PHE A 66 -24.36 13.84 -15.00
C PHE A 66 -23.20 14.29 -15.88
N LEU A 67 -22.99 13.61 -17.01
CA LEU A 67 -21.93 13.94 -17.96
C LEU A 67 -22.18 15.26 -18.70
N ASP A 68 -23.43 15.62 -18.96
CA ASP A 68 -23.77 16.92 -19.57
C ASP A 68 -23.34 18.12 -18.71
N ARG A 69 -23.02 17.90 -17.42
CA ARG A 69 -22.47 18.93 -16.52
C ARG A 69 -20.94 19.04 -16.57
N MET A 70 -20.26 18.07 -17.18
CA MET A 70 -18.81 18.11 -17.36
C MET A 70 -18.46 18.92 -18.60
N ASP A 71 -17.40 19.72 -18.51
CA ASP A 71 -16.89 20.44 -19.67
C ASP A 71 -16.42 19.44 -20.74
N ARG A 72 -16.91 19.61 -21.97
CA ARG A 72 -16.40 18.84 -23.10
C ARG A 72 -14.96 19.25 -23.39
N PRO A 73 -14.07 18.32 -23.78
CA PRO A 73 -12.74 18.66 -24.25
C PRO A 73 -12.81 19.72 -25.35
N ALA A 74 -11.94 20.73 -25.28
CA ALA A 74 -11.90 21.80 -26.27
C ALA A 74 -11.25 21.30 -27.57
N VAL A 75 -12.03 20.60 -28.40
CA VAL A 75 -11.61 20.03 -29.69
C VAL A 75 -12.74 20.16 -30.70
N ASP A 76 -12.43 20.39 -31.98
CA ASP A 76 -13.45 20.52 -33.02
C ASP A 76 -14.10 19.18 -33.33
N ARG A 77 -13.27 18.15 -33.56
CA ARG A 77 -13.74 16.81 -33.83
C ARG A 77 -12.68 15.77 -33.50
N VAL A 78 -13.14 14.63 -33.01
CA VAL A 78 -12.31 13.43 -32.92
C VAL A 78 -13.03 12.27 -33.60
N ASP A 79 -12.42 11.59 -34.56
CA ASP A 79 -13.05 10.46 -35.28
C ASP A 79 -12.26 9.18 -35.03
N GLY A 80 -12.95 8.03 -35.03
CA GLY A 80 -12.29 6.72 -34.95
C GLY A 80 -11.74 6.32 -33.57
N VAL A 81 -12.01 7.09 -32.51
CA VAL A 81 -11.57 6.76 -31.13
C VAL A 81 -12.29 5.52 -30.60
N PRO A 82 -11.56 4.44 -30.25
CA PRO A 82 -12.11 3.29 -29.54
C PRO A 82 -12.42 3.61 -28.06
N PRO A 83 -13.11 2.71 -27.33
CA PRO A 83 -13.20 2.83 -25.87
C PRO A 83 -11.80 2.97 -25.26
N ALA A 84 -11.64 3.95 -24.37
CA ALA A 84 -10.34 4.32 -23.83
C ALA A 84 -10.21 3.95 -22.35
N ILE A 85 -9.07 3.38 -21.97
CA ILE A 85 -8.70 3.06 -20.58
C ILE A 85 -7.41 3.80 -20.26
N ALA A 86 -7.44 4.63 -19.22
CA ALA A 86 -6.26 5.28 -18.69
C ALA A 86 -5.62 4.40 -17.62
N ILE A 87 -4.29 4.29 -17.65
CA ILE A 87 -3.46 3.66 -16.63
C ILE A 87 -2.55 4.75 -16.07
N ASP A 88 -3.03 5.39 -15.01
CA ASP A 88 -2.35 6.48 -14.31
C ASP A 88 -1.69 5.98 -13.01
N GLN A 89 -0.98 6.89 -12.35
CA GLN A 89 -0.31 6.63 -11.07
C GLN A 89 -1.25 6.83 -9.87
N THR A 90 -2.41 7.44 -10.08
CA THR A 90 -3.30 7.75 -8.97
C THR A 90 -4.01 6.49 -8.52
N ASN A 91 -3.87 6.16 -7.23
CA ASN A 91 -4.68 5.10 -6.65
C ASN A 91 -6.00 5.72 -6.15
N PRO A 92 -7.13 5.51 -6.85
CA PRO A 92 -8.42 6.03 -6.40
C PRO A 92 -8.86 5.37 -5.08
N VAL A 93 -8.41 4.14 -4.80
CA VAL A 93 -8.84 3.35 -3.65
C VAL A 93 -7.73 3.28 -2.58
N ARG A 94 -7.70 4.28 -1.70
CA ARG A 94 -6.78 4.35 -0.54
C ARG A 94 -7.35 3.81 0.77
N THR A 95 -8.33 2.91 0.70
CA THR A 95 -8.93 2.33 1.92
C THR A 95 -8.03 1.23 2.49
N SER A 96 -8.03 1.07 3.81
CA SER A 96 -7.23 0.03 4.46
C SER A 96 -7.77 -1.39 4.30
N ARG A 97 -8.92 -1.57 3.64
CA ARG A 97 -9.45 -2.89 3.24
C ARG A 97 -8.95 -3.31 1.87
N SER A 98 -8.51 -2.37 1.03
CA SER A 98 -7.95 -2.71 -0.27
C SER A 98 -6.49 -3.16 -0.11
N THR A 99 -6.16 -4.23 -0.82
CA THR A 99 -4.86 -4.91 -0.84
C THR A 99 -4.45 -5.20 -2.28
N VAL A 100 -3.18 -5.57 -2.49
CA VAL A 100 -2.71 -6.05 -3.80
C VAL A 100 -3.59 -7.19 -4.31
N GLY A 101 -3.98 -8.14 -3.45
CA GLY A 101 -4.83 -9.26 -3.84
C GLY A 101 -6.26 -8.87 -4.24
N THR A 102 -6.81 -7.76 -3.71
CA THR A 102 -8.11 -7.26 -4.18
C THR A 102 -7.99 -6.40 -5.43
N MET A 103 -6.91 -5.63 -5.60
CA MET A 103 -6.68 -4.83 -6.81
C MET A 103 -6.43 -5.68 -8.06
N THR A 104 -5.83 -6.86 -7.87
CA THR A 104 -5.50 -7.82 -8.93
C THR A 104 -6.61 -8.86 -9.16
N GLU A 105 -7.69 -8.80 -8.37
CA GLU A 105 -8.79 -9.80 -8.32
C GLU A 105 -8.33 -11.23 -7.98
N ILE A 106 -7.05 -11.45 -7.67
CA ILE A 106 -6.53 -12.77 -7.28
C ILE A 106 -7.26 -13.28 -6.04
N ASN A 107 -7.56 -12.41 -5.07
CA ASN A 107 -8.33 -12.81 -3.89
C ASN A 107 -9.72 -13.34 -4.24
N ASP A 108 -10.36 -12.87 -5.30
CA ASP A 108 -11.69 -13.35 -5.70
C ASP A 108 -11.61 -14.76 -6.28
N HIS A 109 -10.56 -15.02 -7.06
CA HIS A 109 -10.25 -16.36 -7.56
C HIS A 109 -9.85 -17.32 -6.42
N LEU A 110 -9.05 -16.85 -5.46
CA LEU A 110 -8.64 -17.65 -4.29
C LEU A 110 -9.85 -18.02 -3.42
N LYS A 111 -10.82 -17.13 -3.20
CA LYS A 111 -12.04 -17.45 -2.43
C LYS A 111 -12.85 -18.58 -3.07
N LEU A 112 -12.97 -18.56 -4.40
CA LEU A 112 -13.65 -19.61 -5.16
C LEU A 112 -12.87 -20.92 -5.10
N LEU A 113 -11.54 -20.85 -5.22
CA LEU A 113 -10.66 -22.01 -5.18
C LEU A 113 -10.68 -22.69 -3.80
N PHE A 114 -10.58 -21.91 -2.72
CA PHE A 114 -10.65 -22.42 -1.35
C PHE A 114 -12.01 -23.05 -1.05
N ALA A 115 -13.10 -22.46 -1.52
CA ALA A 115 -14.42 -23.03 -1.31
C ALA A 115 -14.65 -24.37 -2.02
N ARG A 116 -13.87 -24.69 -3.05
CA ARG A 116 -14.02 -25.92 -3.83
C ARG A 116 -12.97 -27.00 -3.53
N ALA A 117 -11.73 -26.60 -3.27
CA ALA A 117 -10.59 -27.51 -3.26
C ALA A 117 -9.82 -27.56 -1.94
N ALA A 118 -10.09 -26.65 -0.99
CA ALA A 118 -9.39 -26.66 0.29
C ALA A 118 -9.88 -27.78 1.21
N GLN A 119 -8.95 -28.33 2.00
CA GLN A 119 -9.19 -29.35 3.00
C GLN A 119 -9.34 -28.69 4.37
N LEU A 120 -10.34 -29.11 5.14
CA LEU A 120 -10.59 -28.60 6.48
C LEU A 120 -9.76 -29.37 7.50
N VAL A 121 -9.27 -28.66 8.50
CA VAL A 121 -8.57 -29.22 9.65
C VAL A 121 -9.32 -28.87 10.94
N ASP A 122 -9.45 -29.84 11.84
CA ASP A 122 -10.13 -29.63 13.12
C ASP A 122 -9.34 -28.70 14.05
N ARG A 123 -10.02 -27.72 14.66
CA ARG A 123 -9.37 -26.71 15.53
C ARG A 123 -8.83 -27.25 16.85
N ALA A 124 -9.29 -28.42 17.29
CA ALA A 124 -8.89 -29.01 18.57
C ALA A 124 -7.81 -30.09 18.38
N THR A 125 -8.06 -31.02 17.46
CA THR A 125 -7.23 -32.22 17.26
C THR A 125 -6.18 -32.05 16.16
N GLY A 126 -6.40 -31.13 15.22
CA GLY A 126 -5.51 -30.98 14.06
C GLY A 126 -5.69 -32.05 12.98
N LEU A 127 -6.69 -32.93 13.12
CA LEU A 127 -6.96 -33.98 12.13
C LEU A 127 -7.74 -33.41 10.93
N PRO A 128 -7.54 -33.95 9.71
CA PRO A 128 -8.37 -33.60 8.56
C PRO A 128 -9.85 -33.91 8.82
N VAL A 129 -10.71 -32.97 8.49
CA VAL A 129 -12.17 -33.12 8.54
C VAL A 129 -12.68 -33.19 7.11
N ARG A 130 -13.31 -34.31 6.76
CA ARG A 130 -13.85 -34.57 5.42
C ARG A 130 -15.25 -35.14 5.51
N HIS A 131 -15.96 -35.05 4.39
CA HIS A 131 -17.22 -35.78 4.21
C HIS A 131 -16.90 -37.27 4.02
N ASP A 132 -16.94 -38.04 5.11
CA ASP A 132 -16.79 -39.49 5.03
C ASP A 132 -18.08 -40.11 4.45
N THR A 133 -17.99 -40.66 3.24
CA THR A 133 -19.02 -41.53 2.66
C THR A 133 -18.81 -42.99 3.09
N PRO A 134 -19.85 -43.84 3.05
CA PRO A 134 -19.70 -45.27 3.35
C PRO A 134 -18.53 -45.94 2.60
N GLU A 135 -18.31 -45.56 1.34
CA GLU A 135 -17.19 -46.06 0.53
C GLU A 135 -15.83 -45.61 1.05
N THR A 136 -15.68 -44.33 1.37
CA THR A 136 -14.42 -43.79 1.90
C THR A 136 -14.08 -44.38 3.28
N ILE A 137 -15.10 -44.60 4.12
CA ILE A 137 -14.97 -45.26 5.42
C ILE A 137 -14.53 -46.71 5.21
N ALA A 138 -15.18 -47.44 4.31
CA ALA A 138 -14.81 -48.82 4.01
C ALA A 138 -13.36 -48.92 3.52
N GLN A 139 -12.92 -48.02 2.65
CA GLN A 139 -11.54 -48.00 2.14
C GLN A 139 -10.52 -47.70 3.24
N ASP A 140 -10.76 -46.68 4.06
CA ASP A 140 -9.89 -46.33 5.20
C ASP A 140 -9.85 -47.45 6.25
N LEU A 141 -11.00 -48.07 6.55
CA LEU A 141 -11.10 -49.21 7.46
C LEU A 141 -10.29 -50.42 6.98
N LEU A 142 -10.40 -50.79 5.70
CA LEU A 142 -9.64 -51.90 5.13
C LEU A 142 -8.12 -51.63 5.23
N LEU A 143 -7.69 -50.40 4.96
CA LEU A 143 -6.28 -50.01 5.03
C LEU A 143 -5.75 -50.04 6.48
N ARG A 144 -6.50 -49.47 7.44
CA ARG A 144 -6.14 -49.50 8.86
C ARG A 144 -6.16 -50.91 9.45
N ALA A 145 -7.15 -51.74 9.05
CA ALA A 145 -7.24 -53.13 9.47
C ALA A 145 -6.04 -53.95 8.96
N ALA A 146 -5.63 -53.76 7.70
CA ALA A 146 -4.45 -54.41 7.15
C ALA A 146 -3.17 -54.01 7.92
N GLN A 147 -3.00 -52.73 8.22
CA GLN A 147 -1.87 -52.23 9.01
C GLN A 147 -1.86 -52.76 10.46
N ALA A 148 -3.04 -53.00 11.03
CA ALA A 148 -3.20 -53.52 12.39
C ALA A 148 -3.17 -55.06 12.48
N GLY A 149 -2.91 -55.78 11.39
CA GLY A 149 -2.84 -57.25 11.36
C GLY A 149 -4.22 -57.95 11.32
N ASP A 150 -5.20 -57.35 10.64
CA ASP A 150 -6.59 -57.82 10.51
C ASP A 150 -7.28 -58.18 11.84
N PRO A 151 -7.36 -57.24 12.79
CA PRO A 151 -8.02 -57.47 14.07
C PRO A 151 -9.53 -57.62 13.90
N ARG A 152 -10.19 -58.18 14.91
CA ARG A 152 -11.65 -58.24 14.92
C ARG A 152 -12.22 -56.84 15.19
N LEU A 153 -13.05 -56.36 14.27
CA LEU A 153 -13.68 -55.05 14.34
C LEU A 153 -15.11 -55.18 14.88
N VAL A 154 -15.48 -54.29 15.80
CA VAL A 154 -16.85 -54.18 16.34
C VAL A 154 -17.41 -52.82 15.96
N PHE A 155 -18.45 -52.83 15.12
CA PHE A 155 -19.10 -51.63 14.62
C PHE A 155 -20.18 -51.20 15.59
N THR A 156 -20.08 -49.98 16.11
CA THR A 156 -20.99 -49.42 17.09
C THR A 156 -21.50 -48.04 16.65
N PHE A 157 -22.68 -47.67 17.10
CA PHE A 157 -23.22 -46.32 16.93
C PHE A 157 -23.70 -45.73 18.26
N PRO A 158 -23.55 -44.42 18.47
CA PRO A 158 -24.01 -43.78 19.69
C PRO A 158 -25.54 -43.63 19.70
N ALA A 159 -26.19 -44.09 20.76
CA ALA A 159 -27.60 -43.88 21.05
C ALA A 159 -27.74 -43.03 22.33
N VAL A 160 -28.48 -41.94 22.27
CA VAL A 160 -28.66 -41.00 23.40
C VAL A 160 -30.00 -41.26 24.07
N LEU A 161 -29.96 -41.53 25.38
CA LEU A 161 -31.11 -41.72 26.25
C LEU A 161 -31.09 -40.71 27.42
N PRO A 162 -32.23 -40.42 28.06
CA PRO A 162 -32.26 -39.65 29.31
C PRO A 162 -31.46 -40.34 30.43
N ALA A 163 -30.71 -39.58 31.25
CA ALA A 163 -29.87 -40.14 32.32
C ALA A 163 -30.65 -40.95 33.39
N ASN A 164 -31.94 -40.68 33.57
CA ASN A 164 -32.82 -41.39 34.50
C ASN A 164 -33.40 -42.70 33.94
N THR A 165 -33.02 -43.11 32.74
CA THR A 165 -33.53 -44.34 32.11
C THR A 165 -32.98 -45.56 32.85
N SER A 166 -33.85 -46.43 33.35
CA SER A 166 -33.44 -47.64 34.08
C SER A 166 -32.83 -48.69 33.14
N ALA A 167 -32.07 -49.64 33.70
CA ALA A 167 -31.48 -50.74 32.93
C ALA A 167 -32.56 -51.57 32.19
N GLN A 168 -33.72 -51.78 32.83
CA GLN A 168 -34.84 -52.49 32.21
C GLN A 168 -35.41 -51.74 31.00
N GLN A 169 -35.59 -50.41 31.12
CA GLN A 169 -36.05 -49.57 30.01
C GLN A 169 -35.05 -49.53 28.86
N GLN A 170 -33.75 -49.66 29.14
CA GLN A 170 -32.70 -49.74 28.12
C GLN A 170 -32.75 -51.05 27.35
N GLU A 171 -32.90 -52.18 28.04
CA GLU A 171 -33.04 -53.49 27.40
C GLU A 171 -34.30 -53.56 26.53
N GLU A 172 -35.43 -53.05 27.03
CA GLU A 172 -36.68 -52.94 26.27
C GLU A 172 -36.50 -52.08 25.00
N TRP A 173 -35.82 -50.93 25.13
CA TRP A 173 -35.54 -50.05 23.99
C TRP A 173 -34.60 -50.68 22.94
N LEU A 174 -33.55 -51.37 23.40
CA LEU A 174 -32.61 -52.09 22.52
C LEU A 174 -33.32 -53.20 21.77
N ALA A 175 -34.11 -54.03 22.47
CA ALA A 175 -34.87 -55.13 21.89
C ALA A 175 -35.89 -54.63 20.86
N ALA A 176 -36.64 -53.56 21.19
CA ALA A 176 -37.58 -52.92 20.25
C ALA A 176 -36.89 -52.34 19.02
N SER A 177 -35.63 -51.91 19.16
CA SER A 177 -34.80 -51.37 18.06
C SER A 177 -34.06 -52.45 17.26
N GLY A 178 -34.17 -53.73 17.65
CA GLY A 178 -33.54 -54.87 16.96
C GLY A 178 -32.08 -55.12 17.36
N PHE A 179 -31.60 -54.52 18.46
CA PHE A 179 -30.23 -54.68 18.97
C PHE A 179 -30.23 -55.37 20.33
N THR A 180 -29.16 -56.10 20.65
CA THR A 180 -29.07 -56.89 21.90
C THR A 180 -27.84 -56.57 22.72
N ARG A 181 -26.91 -55.75 22.21
CA ARG A 181 -25.60 -55.55 22.82
C ARG A 181 -25.20 -54.08 22.83
N VAL A 182 -24.62 -53.69 23.96
CA VAL A 182 -23.97 -52.40 24.18
C VAL A 182 -22.49 -52.67 24.46
N GLN A 183 -21.60 -51.98 23.77
CA GLN A 183 -20.15 -52.10 23.92
C GLN A 183 -19.63 -51.25 25.07
N ALA A 184 -20.14 -50.03 25.22
CA ALA A 184 -19.80 -49.11 26.29
C ALA A 184 -20.98 -48.19 26.63
N GLU A 185 -20.97 -47.67 27.85
CA GLU A 185 -21.95 -46.72 28.37
C GLU A 185 -21.21 -45.54 29.00
N ARG A 186 -21.70 -44.32 28.74
CA ARG A 186 -21.21 -43.10 29.40
C ARG A 186 -22.36 -42.16 29.77
N VAL A 187 -22.21 -41.44 30.87
CA VAL A 187 -23.20 -40.43 31.33
C VAL A 187 -22.59 -39.04 31.19
N GLU A 188 -23.22 -38.18 30.39
CA GLU A 188 -22.83 -36.80 30.12
C GLU A 188 -23.96 -35.86 30.59
N GLY A 189 -23.84 -35.33 31.81
CA GLY A 189 -24.87 -34.48 32.42
C GLY A 189 -26.20 -35.23 32.60
N GLU A 190 -27.28 -34.72 32.01
CA GLU A 190 -28.62 -35.33 32.06
C GLU A 190 -28.86 -36.37 30.95
N ARG A 191 -27.82 -36.77 30.21
CA ARG A 191 -27.91 -37.72 29.09
C ARG A 191 -27.02 -38.94 29.33
N LYS A 192 -27.54 -40.11 28.97
CA LYS A 192 -26.83 -41.39 28.94
C LYS A 192 -26.61 -41.80 27.50
N VAL A 193 -25.35 -41.96 27.10
CA VAL A 193 -24.94 -42.33 25.73
C VAL A 193 -24.51 -43.80 25.73
N LEU A 194 -25.17 -44.62 24.93
CA LEU A 194 -24.89 -46.04 24.73
C LEU A 194 -24.18 -46.25 23.39
N GLU A 195 -23.09 -47.01 23.38
CA GLU A 195 -22.48 -47.48 22.13
C GLU A 195 -23.08 -48.84 21.75
N VAL A 196 -24.10 -48.82 20.89
CA VAL A 196 -24.87 -50.01 20.50
C VAL A 196 -24.13 -50.76 19.39
N VAL A 197 -23.96 -52.07 19.54
CA VAL A 197 -23.26 -52.92 18.56
C VAL A 197 -24.19 -53.25 17.39
N ALA A 198 -23.77 -52.87 16.17
CA ALA A 198 -24.48 -53.20 14.95
C ALA A 198 -24.00 -54.51 14.31
N ASP A 199 -22.68 -54.68 14.14
CA ASP A 199 -22.09 -55.90 13.57
C ASP A 199 -20.65 -56.12 14.08
N ARG A 200 -20.11 -57.32 13.87
CA ARG A 200 -18.74 -57.72 14.23
C ARG A 200 -18.16 -58.72 13.23
N PHE A 201 -17.01 -58.40 12.66
CA PHE A 201 -16.30 -59.28 11.71
C PHE A 201 -14.82 -58.87 11.59
N ARG A 202 -14.03 -59.69 10.89
CA ARG A 202 -12.67 -59.33 10.46
C ARG A 202 -12.73 -58.72 9.06
N ALA A 203 -11.87 -57.74 8.79
CA ALA A 203 -11.90 -56.99 7.55
C ALA A 203 -11.47 -57.85 6.36
N ALA A 204 -10.54 -58.79 6.54
CA ALA A 204 -10.07 -59.65 5.45
C ALA A 204 -11.08 -60.73 5.01
N SER A 205 -12.02 -61.12 5.89
CA SER A 205 -12.94 -62.23 5.65
C SER A 205 -14.39 -61.82 5.38
N VAL A 206 -14.70 -60.52 5.39
CA VAL A 206 -16.07 -60.02 5.20
C VAL A 206 -16.34 -59.71 3.73
N GLU A 207 -17.54 -60.06 3.25
CA GLU A 207 -17.99 -59.62 1.94
C GLU A 207 -18.22 -58.11 1.93
N ARG A 208 -17.85 -57.45 0.83
CA ARG A 208 -17.98 -55.99 0.69
C ARG A 208 -19.41 -55.48 0.94
N VAL A 209 -20.42 -56.25 0.53
CA VAL A 209 -21.84 -55.92 0.73
C VAL A 209 -22.16 -55.79 2.23
N ARG A 210 -21.80 -56.79 3.03
CA ARG A 210 -22.03 -56.79 4.49
C ARG A 210 -21.27 -55.67 5.20
N LEU A 211 -20.04 -55.39 4.78
CA LEU A 211 -19.26 -54.25 5.32
C LEU A 211 -19.97 -52.92 5.07
N MET A 212 -20.44 -52.70 3.83
CA MET A 212 -21.16 -51.48 3.46
C MET A 212 -22.48 -51.35 4.22
N GLU A 213 -23.28 -52.42 4.32
CA GLU A 213 -24.54 -52.44 5.08
C GLU A 213 -24.32 -52.10 6.57
N ALA A 214 -23.26 -52.64 7.19
CA ALA A 214 -22.93 -52.34 8.58
C ALA A 214 -22.56 -50.86 8.78
N ILE A 215 -21.78 -50.28 7.86
CA ILE A 215 -21.41 -48.85 7.90
C ILE A 215 -22.66 -47.97 7.71
N GLU A 216 -23.48 -48.24 6.70
CA GLU A 216 -24.71 -47.47 6.43
C GLU A 216 -25.70 -47.55 7.60
N LEU A 217 -25.88 -48.73 8.18
CA LEU A 217 -26.75 -48.92 9.34
C LEU A 217 -26.27 -48.11 10.54
N CYS A 218 -24.98 -48.17 10.87
CA CYS A 218 -24.39 -47.40 11.97
C CYS A 218 -24.55 -45.90 11.74
N LEU A 219 -24.21 -45.40 10.55
CA LEU A 219 -24.35 -43.97 10.22
C LEU A 219 -25.82 -43.52 10.30
N LYS A 220 -26.75 -44.32 9.78
CA LYS A 220 -28.19 -43.98 9.80
C LYS A 220 -28.75 -43.94 11.21
N ARG A 221 -28.36 -44.88 12.08
CA ARG A 221 -28.86 -44.99 13.46
C ARG A 221 -28.13 -44.07 14.44
N GLY A 222 -26.84 -43.81 14.21
CA GLY A 222 -25.98 -42.96 15.03
C GLY A 222 -26.04 -41.46 14.69
N SER A 223 -27.08 -41.00 13.99
CA SER A 223 -27.18 -39.61 13.49
C SER A 223 -25.95 -39.15 12.70
N GLY A 224 -25.40 -40.03 11.89
CA GLY A 224 -24.21 -39.81 11.08
C GLY A 224 -22.90 -40.19 11.77
N ARG A 225 -22.89 -40.90 12.90
CA ARG A 225 -21.67 -41.30 13.63
C ARG A 225 -21.48 -42.82 13.66
N LEU A 226 -20.24 -43.26 13.49
CA LEU A 226 -19.82 -44.67 13.56
C LEU A 226 -18.55 -44.77 14.40
N ASN A 227 -18.53 -45.65 15.39
CA ASN A 227 -17.34 -46.01 16.15
C ASN A 227 -16.99 -47.47 15.83
N VAL A 228 -15.71 -47.77 15.64
CA VAL A 228 -15.21 -49.12 15.37
C VAL A 228 -14.19 -49.46 16.44
N HIS A 229 -14.54 -50.42 17.29
CA HIS A 229 -13.64 -50.89 18.35
C HIS A 229 -12.75 -52.00 17.80
N VAL A 230 -11.44 -51.83 17.96
CA VAL A 230 -10.43 -52.82 17.60
C VAL A 230 -10.23 -53.75 18.79
N ALA A 231 -10.69 -55.00 18.66
CA ALA A 231 -10.46 -56.01 19.67
C ALA A 231 -9.05 -56.61 19.50
N LEU A 232 -8.14 -56.30 20.42
CA LEU A 232 -6.87 -57.01 20.54
C LEU A 232 -7.16 -58.43 21.07
N GLU A 233 -6.89 -59.46 20.27
CA GLU A 233 -6.98 -60.83 20.75
C GLU A 233 -5.93 -61.05 21.85
N ARG A 234 -6.37 -61.16 23.10
CA ARG A 234 -5.57 -61.86 24.11
C ARG A 234 -5.49 -63.31 23.67
N SER A 235 -4.28 -63.80 23.48
CA SER A 235 -4.01 -65.22 23.21
C SER A 235 -4.72 -66.09 24.26
N PRO A 236 -5.39 -67.20 23.88
CA PRO A 236 -6.10 -68.08 24.82
C PRO A 236 -5.21 -68.74 25.88
N ASP A 237 -3.88 -68.70 25.72
CA ASP A 237 -2.93 -69.41 26.60
C ASP A 237 -2.56 -68.66 27.90
N ALA A 238 -3.18 -67.52 28.21
CA ALA A 238 -2.93 -66.75 29.44
C ALA A 238 -4.10 -66.78 30.44
N ALA A 239 -4.89 -67.85 30.46
CA ALA A 239 -6.03 -68.01 31.38
C ALA A 239 -5.67 -68.62 32.75
N ALA A 240 -4.39 -68.85 33.05
CA ALA A 240 -3.97 -69.33 34.36
C ALA A 240 -2.63 -68.71 34.75
N GLU A 241 -2.66 -67.55 35.41
CA GLU A 241 -1.95 -67.30 36.66
C GLU A 241 -1.94 -65.80 37.02
N THR A 242 -2.19 -65.56 38.31
CA THR A 242 -1.98 -64.32 39.08
C THR A 242 -2.93 -63.14 38.90
N ALA A 243 -3.74 -62.95 39.94
CA ALA A 243 -4.30 -61.68 40.34
C ALA A 243 -3.17 -60.70 40.71
N ALA A 244 -2.83 -59.80 39.79
CA ALA A 244 -2.05 -58.60 40.06
C ALA A 244 -2.81 -57.38 39.50
N LEU A 245 -2.74 -56.27 40.23
CA LEU A 245 -3.47 -55.03 39.97
C LEU A 245 -3.39 -54.59 38.49
N PRO A 246 -4.46 -53.99 37.93
CA PRO A 246 -4.43 -53.48 36.56
C PRO A 246 -3.42 -52.33 36.45
N SER A 247 -2.24 -52.61 35.88
CA SER A 247 -1.37 -51.56 35.36
C SER A 247 -2.04 -50.90 34.16
N ALA A 248 -1.98 -49.58 34.08
CA ALA A 248 -2.54 -48.72 33.04
C ALA A 248 -1.96 -48.97 31.62
N ALA A 249 -2.27 -50.12 31.01
CA ALA A 249 -1.78 -50.50 29.69
C ALA A 249 -2.93 -50.98 28.78
N THR A 250 -3.06 -50.29 27.64
CA THR A 250 -3.95 -50.51 26.50
C THR A 250 -5.45 -50.26 26.72
N ALA A 251 -5.84 -48.97 26.65
CA ALA A 251 -7.20 -48.61 26.28
C ALA A 251 -7.54 -49.20 24.89
N PRO A 252 -8.77 -49.70 24.66
CA PRO A 252 -9.17 -50.22 23.35
C PRO A 252 -9.05 -49.12 22.30
N THR A 253 -8.35 -49.39 21.20
CA THR A 253 -8.25 -48.45 20.08
C THR A 253 -9.61 -48.36 19.40
N VAL A 254 -10.20 -47.16 19.38
CA VAL A 254 -11.48 -46.87 18.72
C VAL A 254 -11.21 -46.01 17.50
N TRP A 255 -11.65 -46.47 16.33
CA TRP A 255 -11.64 -45.67 15.11
C TRP A 255 -13.02 -45.04 14.93
N ARG A 256 -13.08 -43.71 14.91
CA ARG A 256 -14.34 -42.98 14.82
C ARG A 256 -14.50 -42.34 13.45
N TYR A 257 -15.72 -42.34 12.95
CA TYR A 257 -16.11 -41.81 11.65
C TYR A 257 -17.40 -41.01 11.77
N SER A 258 -17.57 -39.99 10.93
CA SER A 258 -18.81 -39.23 10.88
C SER A 258 -19.14 -38.66 9.51
N THR A 259 -20.42 -38.61 9.16
CA THR A 259 -20.89 -37.94 7.95
C THR A 259 -20.97 -36.43 8.14
N GLY A 260 -20.76 -35.69 7.05
CA GLY A 260 -20.66 -34.23 7.09
C GLY A 260 -19.27 -33.75 7.51
N LEU A 261 -19.07 -32.43 7.55
CA LEU A 261 -17.86 -31.82 8.11
C LEU A 261 -17.92 -31.86 9.64
N HIS A 262 -17.67 -33.03 10.21
CA HIS A 262 -17.67 -33.24 11.65
C HIS A 262 -16.38 -33.97 12.05
N CYS A 263 -15.70 -33.48 13.08
CA CYS A 263 -14.55 -34.20 13.63
C CYS A 263 -15.04 -35.19 14.69
N PRO A 264 -14.85 -36.50 14.49
CA PRO A 264 -15.38 -37.50 15.41
C PRO A 264 -14.58 -37.63 16.71
N GLU A 265 -13.37 -37.05 16.76
CA GLU A 265 -12.52 -37.02 17.96
C GLU A 265 -12.84 -35.83 18.87
N SER A 266 -13.09 -34.64 18.30
CA SER A 266 -13.40 -33.42 19.07
C SER A 266 -14.90 -33.16 19.26
N ASP A 267 -15.75 -33.90 18.55
CA ASP A 267 -17.20 -33.70 18.44
C ASP A 267 -17.62 -32.32 17.90
N ILE A 268 -16.73 -31.65 17.16
CA ILE A 268 -16.99 -30.33 16.56
C ILE A 268 -17.55 -30.51 15.15
N ARG A 269 -18.69 -29.83 14.88
CA ARG A 269 -19.28 -29.71 13.55
C ARG A 269 -18.92 -28.38 12.90
N TYR A 270 -18.61 -28.43 11.61
CA TYR A 270 -18.28 -27.30 10.76
C TYR A 270 -19.33 -27.12 9.66
N ALA A 271 -19.44 -25.90 9.15
CA ALA A 271 -20.31 -25.58 8.02
C ALA A 271 -19.59 -25.82 6.69
N ASP A 272 -20.35 -26.08 5.63
CA ASP A 272 -19.79 -26.18 4.28
C ASP A 272 -19.14 -24.85 3.85
N PRO A 273 -18.01 -24.92 3.14
CA PRO A 273 -17.25 -23.73 2.78
C PRO A 273 -18.01 -22.94 1.71
N GLN A 274 -18.18 -21.65 1.95
CA GLN A 274 -18.70 -20.71 0.96
C GLN A 274 -17.62 -19.68 0.62
N PRO A 275 -17.57 -19.15 -0.61
CA PRO A 275 -16.56 -18.13 -0.97
C PRO A 275 -16.55 -16.91 -0.03
N ALA A 276 -17.71 -16.55 0.54
CA ALA A 276 -17.83 -15.48 1.51
C ALA A 276 -17.06 -15.72 2.82
N LEU A 277 -16.80 -16.98 3.20
CA LEU A 277 -16.02 -17.36 4.39
C LEU A 277 -14.57 -16.90 4.26
N PHE A 278 -14.05 -16.93 3.04
CA PHE A 278 -12.68 -16.58 2.69
C PHE A 278 -12.51 -15.09 2.35
N SER A 279 -13.53 -14.27 2.61
CA SER A 279 -13.52 -12.84 2.30
C SER A 279 -13.51 -11.99 3.57
N PHE A 280 -12.41 -11.26 3.80
CA PHE A 280 -12.32 -10.26 4.86
C PHE A 280 -13.17 -9.00 4.58
N ASN A 281 -13.76 -8.88 3.39
CA ASN A 281 -14.74 -7.84 3.06
C ASN A 281 -16.19 -8.25 3.39
N SER A 282 -16.44 -9.53 3.67
CA SER A 282 -17.74 -10.04 4.09
C SER A 282 -17.80 -10.17 5.60
N ALA A 283 -18.90 -9.76 6.23
CA ALA A 283 -19.11 -9.98 7.67
C ALA A 283 -19.10 -11.49 8.05
N PHE A 284 -19.36 -12.36 7.07
CA PHE A 284 -19.32 -13.82 7.27
C PHE A 284 -17.90 -14.33 7.54
N GLY A 285 -16.92 -13.90 6.73
CA GLY A 285 -15.52 -14.33 6.84
C GLY A 285 -14.61 -13.41 7.66
N ALA A 286 -14.98 -12.13 7.81
CA ALA A 286 -14.15 -11.12 8.46
C ALA A 286 -14.08 -11.30 9.99
N CYS A 287 -12.88 -11.09 10.55
CA CYS A 287 -12.70 -11.00 12.01
C CYS A 287 -13.61 -9.93 12.60
N GLU A 288 -14.31 -10.24 13.69
CA GLU A 288 -15.34 -9.37 14.27
C GLU A 288 -14.76 -8.12 14.94
N THR A 289 -13.59 -8.27 15.58
CA THR A 289 -12.91 -7.17 16.30
C THR A 289 -12.36 -6.12 15.34
N CYS A 290 -11.60 -6.54 14.33
CA CYS A 290 -11.03 -5.62 13.36
C CYS A 290 -11.92 -5.42 12.13
N ARG A 291 -13.08 -6.08 12.03
CA ARG A 291 -14.00 -6.00 10.88
C ARG A 291 -13.29 -6.14 9.52
N GLY A 292 -12.34 -7.07 9.44
CA GLY A 292 -11.56 -7.35 8.23
C GLY A 292 -10.39 -6.39 7.95
N PHE A 293 -10.07 -5.45 8.84
CA PHE A 293 -8.92 -4.55 8.65
C PHE A 293 -7.57 -5.18 9.02
N GLY A 294 -7.56 -6.28 9.78
CA GLY A 294 -6.34 -6.92 10.32
C GLY A 294 -5.66 -6.16 11.46
N ARG A 295 -6.10 -4.94 11.73
CA ARG A 295 -5.49 -4.02 12.68
C ARG A 295 -6.54 -3.28 13.48
N VAL A 296 -6.17 -2.90 14.68
CA VAL A 296 -6.98 -2.09 15.59
C VAL A 296 -6.30 -0.76 15.83
N ILE A 297 -7.10 0.27 16.08
CA ILE A 297 -6.58 1.60 16.39
C ILE A 297 -6.25 1.62 17.88
N GLY A 298 -4.98 1.77 18.22
CA GLY A 298 -4.48 1.88 19.59
C GLY A 298 -3.78 3.21 19.84
N VAL A 299 -3.44 3.49 21.10
CA VAL A 299 -2.61 4.64 21.47
C VAL A 299 -1.15 4.35 21.13
N ASP A 300 -0.51 5.27 20.42
CA ASP A 300 0.91 5.20 20.11
C ASP A 300 1.73 5.93 21.17
N TRP A 301 2.46 5.18 21.99
CA TRP A 301 3.28 5.76 23.06
C TRP A 301 4.45 6.59 22.55
N GLY A 302 4.94 6.34 21.33
CA GLY A 302 5.94 7.18 20.66
C GLY A 302 5.40 8.56 20.30
N LEU A 303 4.13 8.65 19.89
CA LEU A 303 3.48 9.95 19.63
C LEU A 303 3.14 10.70 20.93
N VAL A 304 2.80 9.96 22.00
CA VAL A 304 2.51 10.53 23.33
C VAL A 304 3.77 11.06 24.00
N ILE A 305 4.90 10.36 23.86
CA ILE A 305 6.19 10.66 24.48
C ILE A 305 7.28 10.69 23.38
N PRO A 306 7.30 11.73 22.54
CA PRO A 306 8.19 11.77 21.39
C PRO A 306 9.67 11.91 21.79
N ASP A 307 9.93 12.76 22.78
CA ASP A 307 11.29 13.10 23.21
C ASP A 307 11.65 12.38 24.53
N GLY A 308 12.42 11.30 24.40
CA GLY A 308 12.91 10.52 25.53
C GLY A 308 13.97 11.22 26.40
N ARG A 309 14.49 12.37 25.98
CA ARG A 309 15.47 13.18 26.75
C ARG A 309 14.77 14.11 27.75
N LYS A 310 13.49 14.40 27.54
CA LYS A 310 12.73 15.23 28.47
C LYS A 310 12.45 14.47 29.76
N THR A 311 12.47 15.22 30.85
CA THR A 311 12.05 14.76 32.17
C THR A 311 10.54 14.86 32.30
N LEU A 312 9.94 14.19 33.29
CA LEU A 312 8.50 14.34 33.56
C LEU A 312 8.14 15.80 33.85
N ARG A 313 9.02 16.52 34.57
CA ARG A 313 8.84 17.95 34.89
C ARG A 313 8.88 18.85 33.65
N ASN A 314 9.78 18.57 32.72
CA ASN A 314 9.92 19.33 31.46
C ASN A 314 8.93 18.89 30.38
N GLY A 315 7.86 18.20 30.77
CA GLY A 315 6.75 17.87 29.89
C GLY A 315 7.05 16.76 28.89
N ALA A 316 7.62 15.64 29.34
CA ALA A 316 7.82 14.45 28.50
C ALA A 316 6.52 13.95 27.84
N ILE A 317 5.38 14.05 28.53
CA ILE A 317 4.08 13.59 28.04
C ILE A 317 3.38 14.73 27.31
N LYS A 318 3.43 14.70 25.97
CA LYS A 318 2.99 15.78 25.09
C LYS A 318 1.49 16.12 25.22
N PRO A 319 0.53 15.16 25.29
CA PRO A 319 -0.89 15.49 25.43
C PRO A 319 -1.23 16.35 26.65
N LEU A 320 -0.48 16.21 27.75
CA LEU A 320 -0.73 16.93 29.00
C LEU A 320 -0.18 18.36 29.01
N GLN A 321 0.61 18.75 28.00
CA GLN A 321 1.22 20.08 27.91
C GLN A 321 0.29 21.15 27.33
N THR A 322 -0.91 20.78 26.88
CA THR A 322 -1.86 21.77 26.36
C THR A 322 -2.60 22.46 27.51
N PRO A 323 -3.00 23.74 27.37
CA PRO A 323 -3.71 24.48 28.43
C PRO A 323 -4.97 23.77 28.94
N ALA A 324 -5.63 22.98 28.09
CA ALA A 324 -6.84 22.24 28.45
C ALA A 324 -6.59 21.06 29.43
N TRP A 325 -5.35 20.58 29.55
CA TRP A 325 -4.99 19.38 30.33
C TRP A 325 -3.85 19.63 31.32
N ALA A 326 -3.55 20.89 31.63
CA ALA A 326 -2.48 21.26 32.56
C ALA A 326 -2.68 20.64 33.96
N GLU A 327 -3.94 20.55 34.42
CA GLU A 327 -4.28 19.90 35.70
C GLU A 327 -3.82 18.44 35.77
N CYS A 328 -3.89 17.71 34.65
CA CYS A 328 -3.42 16.33 34.58
C CYS A 328 -1.90 16.22 34.71
N GLN A 329 -1.15 17.21 34.22
CA GLN A 329 0.30 17.31 34.42
C GLN A 329 0.62 17.59 35.90
N ASP A 330 -0.15 18.46 36.55
CA ASP A 330 0.01 18.76 37.98
C ASP A 330 -0.27 17.53 38.86
N ASP A 331 -1.31 16.77 38.53
CA ASP A 331 -1.64 15.51 39.20
C ASP A 331 -0.50 14.49 39.07
N LEU A 332 0.02 14.31 37.86
CA LEU A 332 1.18 13.44 37.63
C LEU A 332 2.36 13.86 38.50
N MET A 333 2.68 15.16 38.56
CA MET A 333 3.80 15.67 39.35
C MET A 333 3.60 15.46 40.85
N ARG A 334 2.36 15.59 41.34
CA ARG A 334 1.98 15.38 42.74
C ARG A 334 2.12 13.92 43.13
N HIS A 335 1.48 13.02 42.39
CA HIS A 335 1.50 11.59 42.70
C HIS A 335 2.88 10.95 42.47
N ALA A 336 3.63 11.40 41.46
CA ALA A 336 5.02 10.99 41.26
C ALA A 336 5.90 11.31 42.48
N GLY A 337 5.68 12.47 43.12
CA GLY A 337 6.37 12.84 44.36
C GLY A 337 6.06 11.89 45.52
N THR A 338 4.78 11.53 45.70
CA THR A 338 4.33 10.63 46.77
C THR A 338 4.83 9.19 46.59
N HIS A 339 4.89 8.70 45.35
CA HIS A 339 5.32 7.33 45.03
C HIS A 339 6.83 7.20 44.76
N GLY A 340 7.61 8.26 44.96
CA GLY A 340 9.07 8.22 44.78
C GLY A 340 9.52 8.08 43.32
N ILE A 341 8.68 8.44 42.36
CA ILE A 341 9.00 8.38 40.93
C ILE A 341 9.92 9.56 40.58
N PRO A 342 11.09 9.33 39.95
CA PRO A 342 12.01 10.40 39.56
C PRO A 342 11.36 11.38 38.56
N ARG A 343 11.30 12.66 38.93
CA ARG A 343 10.66 13.72 38.11
C ARG A 343 11.63 14.45 37.19
N ASP A 344 12.90 14.45 37.56
CA ASP A 344 14.00 15.20 36.94
C ASP A 344 14.99 14.29 36.19
N THR A 345 14.67 13.00 36.10
CA THR A 345 15.36 12.02 35.26
C THR A 345 14.72 12.00 33.87
N ALA A 346 15.53 11.90 32.81
CA ALA A 346 15.03 11.78 31.45
C ALA A 346 14.17 10.52 31.29
N TRP A 347 13.11 10.58 30.48
CA TRP A 347 12.21 9.44 30.25
C TRP A 347 12.94 8.15 29.84
N SER A 348 13.96 8.28 29.00
CA SER A 348 14.82 7.17 28.54
C SER A 348 15.65 6.51 29.65
N GLN A 349 15.92 7.22 30.74
CA GLN A 349 16.70 6.77 31.89
C GLN A 349 15.81 6.27 33.04
N LEU A 350 14.49 6.38 32.93
CA LEU A 350 13.56 5.81 33.91
C LEU A 350 13.55 4.28 33.81
N SER A 351 13.45 3.61 34.97
CA SER A 351 13.26 2.16 35.02
C SER A 351 11.95 1.75 34.32
N GLU A 352 11.86 0.50 33.88
CA GLU A 352 10.65 -0.03 33.27
C GLU A 352 9.44 0.04 34.22
N ALA A 353 9.64 -0.24 35.50
CA ALA A 353 8.60 -0.10 36.53
C ALA A 353 8.09 1.35 36.66
N HIS A 354 8.99 2.35 36.63
CA HIS A 354 8.59 3.76 36.67
C HIS A 354 7.80 4.16 35.43
N ARG A 355 8.24 3.74 34.24
CA ARG A 355 7.52 4.01 32.99
C ARG A 355 6.15 3.35 32.97
N HIS A 356 6.06 2.11 33.46
CA HIS A 356 4.80 1.37 33.59
C HIS A 356 3.84 2.09 34.53
N TRP A 357 4.30 2.56 35.71
CA TRP A 357 3.47 3.32 36.64
C TRP A 357 2.95 4.63 36.03
N VAL A 358 3.77 5.35 35.26
CA VAL A 358 3.31 6.57 34.59
C VAL A 358 2.21 6.26 33.56
N ILE A 359 2.39 5.19 32.78
CA ILE A 359 1.47 4.80 31.70
C ILE A 359 0.17 4.17 32.24
N GLU A 360 0.28 3.16 33.09
CA GLU A 360 -0.84 2.35 33.58
C GLU A 360 -1.46 2.90 34.87
N GLY A 361 -0.78 3.80 35.57
CA GLY A 361 -1.24 4.36 36.85
C GLY A 361 -0.93 3.46 38.05
N ASP A 362 -1.58 3.76 39.16
CA ASP A 362 -1.47 2.95 40.38
C ASP A 362 -2.03 1.52 40.18
N PRO A 363 -1.33 0.46 40.63
CA PRO A 363 -1.79 -0.93 40.50
C PRO A 363 -3.15 -1.18 41.16
N ASP A 364 -3.40 -0.54 42.31
CA ASP A 364 -4.64 -0.67 43.10
C ASP A 364 -5.68 0.41 42.74
N TRP A 365 -5.79 0.78 41.47
CA TRP A 365 -6.72 1.81 41.02
C TRP A 365 -8.18 1.47 41.36
N LYS A 366 -8.81 2.29 42.22
CA LYS A 366 -10.22 2.13 42.66
C LYS A 366 -11.16 3.18 42.08
N GLY A 367 -10.74 3.93 41.05
CA GLY A 367 -11.53 4.99 40.44
C GLY A 367 -11.44 6.37 41.12
N GLN A 368 -10.58 6.54 42.13
CA GLN A 368 -10.45 7.80 42.89
C GLN A 368 -9.33 8.68 42.34
N TRP A 369 -9.62 9.43 41.27
CA TRP A 369 -8.65 10.31 40.58
C TRP A 369 -8.01 11.39 41.47
N ASN A 370 -8.70 11.83 42.53
CA ASN A 370 -8.16 12.79 43.51
C ASN A 370 -7.06 12.22 44.40
N LYS A 371 -6.97 10.89 44.54
CA LYS A 371 -6.09 10.22 45.52
C LYS A 371 -5.08 9.27 44.88
N GLN A 372 -5.34 8.81 43.67
CA GLN A 372 -4.50 7.84 42.96
C GLN A 372 -4.16 8.38 41.58
N TRP A 373 -2.97 8.05 41.10
CA TRP A 373 -2.60 8.32 39.72
C TRP A 373 -3.35 7.36 38.80
N TYR A 374 -4.19 7.91 37.92
CA TYR A 374 -5.03 7.13 37.01
C TYR A 374 -4.24 6.54 35.82
N GLY A 375 -3.07 7.09 35.49
CA GLY A 375 -2.27 6.63 34.36
C GLY A 375 -2.66 7.29 33.03
N VAL A 376 -1.67 7.49 32.15
CA VAL A 376 -1.89 8.06 30.82
C VAL A 376 -2.81 7.19 29.96
N ARG A 377 -2.83 5.86 30.13
CA ARG A 377 -3.74 4.97 29.39
C ARG A 377 -5.20 5.28 29.70
N ARG A 378 -5.55 5.42 30.98
CA ARG A 378 -6.92 5.75 31.40
C ARG A 378 -7.33 7.17 31.01
N PHE A 379 -6.38 8.09 30.89
CA PHE A 379 -6.64 9.40 30.27
C PHE A 379 -7.11 9.25 28.82
N PHE A 380 -6.48 8.39 28.02
CA PHE A 380 -6.95 8.11 26.66
C PHE A 380 -8.29 7.39 26.64
N GLU A 381 -8.54 6.40 27.50
CA GLU A 381 -9.86 5.75 27.64
C GLU A 381 -10.97 6.76 27.95
N TYR A 382 -10.69 7.72 28.83
CA TYR A 382 -11.60 8.83 29.11
C TYR A 382 -11.86 9.70 27.88
N LEU A 383 -10.82 10.05 27.11
CA LEU A 383 -11.00 10.78 25.84
C LEU A 383 -11.83 9.98 24.83
N GLU A 384 -11.65 8.66 24.77
CA GLU A 384 -12.43 7.78 23.90
C GLU A 384 -13.90 7.76 24.26
N SER A 385 -14.26 7.79 25.55
CA SER A 385 -15.65 7.94 25.98
C SER A 385 -16.29 9.24 25.47
N LYS A 386 -15.47 10.26 25.17
CA LYS A 386 -15.88 11.56 24.62
C LYS A 386 -15.66 11.69 23.11
N ALA A 387 -15.43 10.59 22.40
CA ALA A 387 -15.20 10.58 20.95
C ALA A 387 -16.39 11.09 20.12
N TYR A 388 -17.58 11.27 20.71
CA TYR A 388 -18.70 11.95 20.04
C TYR A 388 -18.41 13.44 19.74
N LYS A 389 -17.46 14.07 20.46
CA LYS A 389 -17.03 15.46 20.20
C LYS A 389 -15.96 15.53 19.12
N MET A 390 -16.19 16.35 18.09
CA MET A 390 -15.28 16.46 16.92
C MET A 390 -13.83 16.83 17.29
N HIS A 391 -13.61 17.83 18.15
CA HIS A 391 -12.25 18.23 18.58
C HIS A 391 -11.50 17.13 19.36
N ILE A 392 -12.23 16.27 20.10
CA ILE A 392 -11.63 15.12 20.80
C ILE A 392 -11.21 14.05 19.79
N ARG A 393 -12.00 13.78 18.75
CA ARG A 393 -11.60 12.86 17.68
C ARG A 393 -10.32 13.33 16.97
N VAL A 394 -10.23 14.63 16.70
CA VAL A 394 -9.04 15.26 16.07
C VAL A 394 -7.83 15.19 17.00
N LEU A 395 -8.02 15.28 18.32
CA LEU A 395 -6.95 15.08 19.28
C LEU A 395 -6.49 13.63 19.31
N LEU A 396 -7.43 12.68 19.43
CA LEU A 396 -7.16 11.25 19.45
C LEU A 396 -6.44 10.79 18.18
N SER A 397 -6.82 11.28 17.00
CA SER A 397 -6.17 10.90 15.73
C SER A 397 -4.70 11.28 15.67
N LYS A 398 -4.22 12.24 16.48
CA LYS A 398 -2.81 12.64 16.54
C LYS A 398 -1.93 11.70 17.36
N TYR A 399 -2.52 10.85 18.20
CA TYR A 399 -1.81 9.97 19.14
C TYR A 399 -2.19 8.50 18.95
N ARG A 400 -2.81 8.16 17.82
CA ARG A 400 -3.26 6.81 17.49
C ARG A 400 -2.44 6.26 16.35
N SER A 401 -2.03 5.00 16.49
CA SER A 401 -1.46 4.22 15.41
C SER A 401 -2.24 2.91 15.25
N TYR A 402 -2.00 2.23 14.13
CA TYR A 402 -2.63 0.96 13.84
C TYR A 402 -1.71 -0.17 14.28
N THR A 403 -2.16 -0.98 15.23
CA THR A 403 -1.44 -2.19 15.67
C THR A 403 -2.12 -3.44 15.10
N PRO A 404 -1.37 -4.55 14.90
CA PRO A 404 -1.97 -5.83 14.53
C PRO A 404 -3.12 -6.20 15.48
N CYS A 405 -4.21 -6.71 14.93
CA CYS A 405 -5.36 -7.11 15.73
C CYS A 405 -4.99 -8.34 16.57
N THR A 406 -5.21 -8.29 17.88
CA THR A 406 -4.88 -9.37 18.82
C THR A 406 -5.78 -10.61 18.72
N VAL A 407 -6.94 -10.49 18.07
CA VAL A 407 -7.89 -11.61 17.91
C VAL A 407 -7.59 -12.44 16.67
N CYS A 408 -7.29 -11.80 15.54
CA CYS A 408 -6.93 -12.51 14.31
C CYS A 408 -5.43 -12.50 14.02
N ASN A 409 -4.60 -11.95 14.91
CA ASN A 409 -3.15 -11.75 14.73
C ASN A 409 -2.75 -11.17 13.37
N GLY A 410 -3.57 -10.26 12.82
CA GLY A 410 -3.34 -9.68 11.50
C GLY A 410 -4.02 -10.37 10.32
N ALA A 411 -4.57 -11.59 10.51
CA ALA A 411 -5.09 -12.41 9.42
C ALA A 411 -6.39 -11.90 8.76
N ARG A 412 -7.05 -10.90 9.36
CA ARG A 412 -8.30 -10.26 8.87
C ARG A 412 -9.54 -11.17 8.85
N LEU A 413 -9.35 -12.48 8.93
CA LEU A 413 -10.38 -13.50 8.83
C LEU A 413 -10.75 -14.07 10.21
N LYS A 414 -11.90 -14.71 10.30
CA LYS A 414 -12.29 -15.54 11.44
C LYS A 414 -11.48 -16.83 11.47
N THR A 415 -11.33 -17.42 12.66
CA THR A 415 -10.58 -18.67 12.85
C THR A 415 -11.13 -19.78 11.95
N GLU A 416 -12.44 -19.88 11.77
CA GLU A 416 -13.10 -20.89 10.93
C GLU A 416 -12.59 -20.89 9.48
N ALA A 417 -12.28 -19.71 8.91
CA ALA A 417 -11.73 -19.61 7.56
C ALA A 417 -10.26 -20.07 7.50
N LEU A 418 -9.51 -19.91 8.60
CA LEU A 418 -8.07 -20.21 8.71
C LEU A 418 -7.78 -21.70 8.98
N LEU A 419 -8.84 -22.49 9.18
CA LEU A 419 -8.76 -23.95 9.30
C LEU A 419 -8.64 -24.67 7.95
N TRP A 420 -8.99 -24.00 6.85
CA TRP A 420 -8.95 -24.55 5.50
C TRP A 420 -7.57 -24.39 4.85
N ARG A 421 -7.08 -25.43 4.18
CA ARG A 421 -5.74 -25.48 3.56
C ARG A 421 -5.78 -26.05 2.16
N ILE A 422 -4.89 -25.58 1.28
CA ILE A 422 -4.76 -26.07 -0.08
C ILE A 422 -3.31 -26.52 -0.36
N GLY A 423 -3.15 -27.53 -1.22
CA GLY A 423 -1.85 -28.12 -1.56
C GLY A 423 -1.42 -29.23 -0.62
N SER A 424 -0.27 -29.83 -0.92
CA SER A 424 0.39 -30.85 -0.09
C SER A 424 1.38 -30.23 0.88
N LYS A 425 1.86 -31.01 1.85
CA LYS A 425 2.99 -30.59 2.68
C LYS A 425 4.24 -30.25 1.85
N ALA A 426 4.53 -31.03 0.80
CA ALA A 426 5.70 -30.78 -0.05
C ALA A 426 5.60 -29.43 -0.78
N ASP A 427 4.41 -29.06 -1.26
CA ASP A 427 4.17 -27.76 -1.90
C ASP A 427 4.39 -26.60 -0.92
N ALA A 428 3.92 -26.76 0.32
CA ALA A 428 4.08 -25.78 1.38
C ALA A 428 5.55 -25.61 1.77
N ASP A 429 6.26 -26.70 2.03
CA ASP A 429 7.66 -26.69 2.47
C ASP A 429 8.58 -26.10 1.37
N ALA A 430 8.29 -26.38 0.10
CA ALA A 430 9.03 -25.83 -1.03
C ALA A 430 9.00 -24.29 -1.13
N VAL A 431 7.92 -23.65 -0.64
CA VAL A 431 7.77 -22.19 -0.70
C VAL A 431 8.00 -21.49 0.64
N LEU A 432 7.94 -22.20 1.76
CA LEU A 432 8.35 -21.64 3.06
C LEU A 432 9.89 -21.68 3.21
N GLY A 433 10.53 -22.76 2.75
CA GLY A 433 11.98 -22.98 2.85
C GLY A 433 12.46 -23.29 4.28
N ASP A 434 13.78 -23.48 4.46
CA ASP A 434 14.37 -23.89 5.75
C ASP A 434 14.51 -22.75 6.77
N GLY A 435 14.11 -21.52 6.41
CA GLY A 435 14.33 -20.32 7.20
C GLY A 435 13.16 -19.94 8.10
N GLN A 436 13.46 -19.34 9.27
CA GLN A 436 12.45 -18.87 10.22
C GLN A 436 11.56 -17.70 9.72
N ARG A 437 11.79 -17.17 8.52
CA ARG A 437 11.19 -15.91 8.01
C ARG A 437 9.72 -16.08 7.59
N TYR A 438 9.38 -17.18 6.93
CA TYR A 438 8.00 -17.52 6.56
C TYR A 438 7.61 -18.78 7.30
N ARG A 439 6.68 -18.63 8.24
CA ARG A 439 6.17 -19.74 9.02
C ARG A 439 4.68 -19.86 8.77
N ARG A 440 4.18 -21.08 8.91
CA ARG A 440 2.74 -21.32 8.92
C ARG A 440 2.10 -20.49 10.03
N PHE A 441 1.04 -19.79 9.67
CA PHE A 441 0.29 -18.95 10.56
C PHE A 441 -0.50 -19.79 11.56
N MET A 442 -0.36 -19.46 12.85
CA MET A 442 -1.12 -20.08 13.93
C MET A 442 -2.40 -19.26 14.20
N PRO A 443 -3.60 -19.78 13.89
CA PRO A 443 -4.85 -19.09 14.21
C PRO A 443 -5.06 -18.95 15.71
N ALA A 444 -5.72 -17.89 16.16
CA ALA A 444 -6.07 -17.76 17.57
C ALA A 444 -7.22 -18.72 17.96
N GLY A 445 -7.18 -19.26 19.19
CA GLY A 445 -8.26 -20.08 19.76
C GLY A 445 -8.24 -21.56 19.39
N VAL A 446 -7.11 -22.04 18.89
CA VAL A 446 -6.86 -23.42 18.49
C VAL A 446 -6.04 -24.19 19.55
N GLN A 447 -6.10 -25.52 19.56
CA GLN A 447 -5.47 -26.34 20.63
C GLN A 447 -4.20 -27.11 20.23
N TRP A 448 -3.93 -27.22 18.93
CA TRP A 448 -2.67 -27.71 18.37
C TRP A 448 -1.44 -26.82 18.66
N THR A 449 -0.27 -27.46 18.67
CA THR A 449 1.05 -26.82 18.81
C THR A 449 1.64 -26.44 17.46
N HIS A 450 2.68 -25.58 17.46
CA HIS A 450 3.43 -25.27 16.24
C HIS A 450 4.06 -26.50 15.60
N GLU A 451 4.56 -27.45 16.40
CA GLU A 451 5.12 -28.71 15.89
C GLU A 451 4.08 -29.52 15.12
N GLN A 452 2.84 -29.58 15.61
CA GLN A 452 1.74 -30.21 14.88
C GLN A 452 1.43 -29.44 13.59
N LEU A 453 1.39 -28.11 13.63
CA LEU A 453 1.11 -27.27 12.46
C LEU A 453 2.09 -27.49 11.30
N GLU A 454 3.37 -27.70 11.59
CA GLU A 454 4.39 -28.01 10.56
C GLU A 454 4.22 -29.40 9.93
N THR A 455 3.40 -30.28 10.52
CA THR A 455 3.08 -31.58 9.92
C THR A 455 1.93 -31.55 8.92
N PHE A 456 1.17 -30.44 8.85
CA PHE A 456 -0.09 -30.42 8.11
C PHE A 456 0.11 -30.24 6.61
N ASP A 457 -0.83 -30.78 5.85
CA ASP A 457 -0.87 -30.60 4.41
C ASP A 457 -1.32 -29.19 4.03
N GLY A 458 -0.60 -28.61 3.06
CA GLY A 458 -0.98 -27.37 2.43
C GLY A 458 -0.89 -26.12 3.30
N LEU A 459 -1.31 -25.00 2.73
CA LEU A 459 -1.25 -23.68 3.34
C LEU A 459 -2.65 -23.08 3.48
N SER A 460 -2.88 -22.31 4.56
CA SER A 460 -4.12 -21.55 4.73
C SER A 460 -4.16 -20.34 3.80
N LEU A 461 -5.34 -19.73 3.64
CA LEU A 461 -5.47 -18.53 2.81
C LEU A 461 -4.57 -17.40 3.30
N HIS A 462 -4.45 -17.21 4.61
CA HIS A 462 -3.59 -16.16 5.15
C HIS A 462 -2.10 -16.44 4.90
N ASP A 463 -1.67 -17.70 4.97
CA ASP A 463 -0.30 -18.09 4.62
C ASP A 463 0.03 -17.67 3.19
N LEU A 464 -0.85 -18.04 2.24
CA LEU A 464 -0.69 -17.67 0.83
C LEU A 464 -0.69 -16.15 0.62
N MET A 465 -1.54 -15.43 1.35
CA MET A 465 -1.59 -13.97 1.27
C MET A 465 -0.34 -13.28 1.84
N GLY A 466 0.37 -13.93 2.78
CA GLY A 466 1.60 -13.45 3.39
C GLY A 466 2.87 -13.76 2.59
N LEU A 467 2.81 -14.72 1.66
CA LEU A 467 3.94 -15.04 0.77
C LEU A 467 4.18 -13.93 -0.26
N PRO A 468 5.45 -13.67 -0.63
CA PRO A 468 5.74 -12.87 -1.80
C PRO A 468 5.22 -13.51 -3.08
N LEU A 469 4.76 -12.69 -4.02
CA LEU A 469 4.13 -13.14 -5.27
C LEU A 469 5.00 -14.11 -6.06
N ALA A 470 6.32 -13.95 -6.03
CA ALA A 470 7.25 -14.90 -6.67
C ALA A 470 7.20 -16.31 -6.05
N ARG A 471 7.12 -16.41 -4.72
CA ARG A 471 6.96 -17.71 -4.02
C ARG A 471 5.55 -18.25 -4.22
N LEU A 472 4.54 -17.39 -4.15
CA LEU A 472 3.15 -17.76 -4.39
C LEU A 472 2.94 -18.32 -5.80
N ARG A 473 3.60 -17.73 -6.81
CA ARG A 473 3.61 -18.27 -8.16
C ARG A 473 4.19 -19.68 -8.20
N ARG A 474 5.36 -19.91 -7.59
CA ARG A 474 5.96 -21.25 -7.51
C ARG A 474 5.03 -22.26 -6.85
N PHE A 475 4.32 -21.85 -5.79
CA PHE A 475 3.31 -22.67 -5.12
C PHE A 475 2.21 -23.10 -6.10
N PHE A 476 1.61 -22.16 -6.84
CA PHE A 476 0.53 -22.49 -7.80
C PHE A 476 1.01 -23.20 -9.06
N ASP A 477 2.24 -22.96 -9.52
CA ASP A 477 2.85 -23.69 -10.62
C ASP A 477 3.09 -25.16 -10.25
N GLY A 478 3.48 -25.43 -9.00
CA GLY A 478 3.63 -26.79 -8.45
C GLY A 478 2.33 -27.46 -8.00
N LEU A 479 1.28 -26.68 -7.70
CA LEU A 479 0.02 -27.19 -7.15
C LEU A 479 -0.66 -28.19 -8.10
N THR A 480 -0.72 -29.45 -7.66
CA THR A 480 -1.50 -30.50 -8.31
C THR A 480 -2.75 -30.82 -7.49
N LEU A 481 -3.92 -30.64 -8.10
CA LEU A 481 -5.19 -31.05 -7.50
C LEU A 481 -5.55 -32.47 -7.95
N PRO A 482 -6.25 -33.28 -7.12
CA PRO A 482 -6.69 -34.61 -7.52
C PRO A 482 -7.57 -34.56 -8.78
N SER A 483 -7.38 -35.49 -9.71
CA SER A 483 -8.15 -35.55 -10.96
C SER A 483 -9.66 -35.74 -10.75
N SER A 484 -10.06 -36.31 -9.60
CA SER A 484 -11.47 -36.43 -9.20
C SER A 484 -12.13 -35.09 -8.85
N MET A 485 -11.34 -34.05 -8.56
CA MET A 485 -11.83 -32.71 -8.22
C MET A 485 -11.66 -31.69 -9.37
N LEU A 486 -10.78 -31.97 -10.33
CA LEU A 486 -10.48 -31.09 -11.46
C LEU A 486 -11.56 -31.17 -12.55
N ASP A 487 -12.64 -30.43 -12.35
CA ASP A 487 -13.55 -30.09 -13.45
C ASP A 487 -12.97 -28.95 -14.34
N ASP A 488 -13.54 -28.76 -15.52
CA ASP A 488 -13.08 -27.72 -16.46
C ASP A 488 -13.12 -26.32 -15.84
N ALA A 489 -14.08 -26.07 -14.94
CA ALA A 489 -14.23 -24.78 -14.26
C ALA A 489 -13.10 -24.51 -13.26
N LEU A 490 -12.67 -25.52 -12.49
CA LEU A 490 -11.58 -25.41 -11.54
C LEU A 490 -10.23 -25.27 -12.27
N LYS A 491 -10.09 -25.92 -13.43
CA LYS A 491 -8.92 -25.75 -14.30
C LYS A 491 -8.82 -24.31 -14.82
N LEU A 492 -9.91 -23.76 -15.36
CA LEU A 492 -9.95 -22.35 -15.79
C LEU A 492 -9.61 -21.39 -14.64
N LEU A 493 -10.15 -21.65 -13.46
CA LEU A 493 -9.86 -20.85 -12.26
C LEU A 493 -8.38 -20.87 -11.87
N LEU A 494 -7.77 -22.06 -11.89
CA LEU A 494 -6.36 -22.24 -11.54
C LEU A 494 -5.44 -21.59 -12.59
N ASP A 495 -5.76 -21.74 -13.87
CA ASP A 495 -5.02 -21.11 -14.97
C ASP A 495 -5.08 -19.58 -14.89
N GLU A 496 -6.23 -19.01 -14.48
CA GLU A 496 -6.38 -17.57 -14.28
C GLU A 496 -5.53 -17.06 -13.10
N VAL A 497 -5.49 -17.80 -11.99
CA VAL A 497 -4.60 -17.48 -10.85
C VAL A 497 -3.13 -17.50 -11.29
N ARG A 498 -2.72 -18.55 -12.01
CA ARG A 498 -1.34 -18.70 -12.52
C ARG A 498 -0.95 -17.57 -13.48
N ASN A 499 -1.83 -17.24 -14.42
CA ASN A 499 -1.57 -16.18 -15.40
C ASN A 499 -1.43 -14.82 -14.74
N ARG A 500 -2.31 -14.45 -13.80
CA ARG A 500 -2.22 -13.18 -13.08
C ARG A 500 -0.95 -13.08 -12.23
N LEU A 501 -0.60 -14.15 -11.52
CA LEU A 501 0.66 -14.21 -10.76
C LEU A 501 1.89 -14.11 -11.67
N LYS A 502 1.84 -14.74 -12.84
CA LYS A 502 2.89 -14.64 -13.86
C LYS A 502 3.07 -13.20 -14.33
N TYR A 503 1.99 -12.52 -14.73
CA TYR A 503 2.06 -11.13 -15.21
C TYR A 503 2.61 -10.19 -14.14
N LEU A 504 2.18 -10.32 -12.89
CA LEU A 504 2.71 -9.55 -11.75
C LEU A 504 4.21 -9.76 -11.55
N CYS A 505 4.68 -11.01 -11.65
CA CYS A 505 6.11 -11.30 -11.54
C CYS A 505 6.89 -10.75 -12.74
N GLU A 506 6.35 -10.85 -13.95
CA GLU A 506 6.99 -10.37 -15.17
C GLU A 506 7.18 -8.86 -15.18
N VAL A 507 6.23 -8.07 -14.65
CA VAL A 507 6.40 -6.61 -14.48
C VAL A 507 7.26 -6.23 -13.26
N GLY A 508 7.87 -7.20 -12.57
CA GLY A 508 8.80 -6.96 -11.47
C GLY A 508 8.17 -6.77 -10.09
N LEU A 509 6.89 -7.11 -9.89
CA LEU A 509 6.20 -6.99 -8.59
C LEU A 509 6.30 -8.25 -7.73
N GLY A 510 7.18 -9.19 -8.08
CA GLY A 510 7.33 -10.49 -7.39
C GLY A 510 7.64 -10.40 -5.89
N TYR A 511 8.15 -9.26 -5.42
CA TYR A 511 8.49 -9.01 -4.02
C TYR A 511 7.29 -8.60 -3.14
N LEU A 512 6.18 -8.17 -3.74
CA LEU A 512 4.98 -7.79 -3.01
C LEU A 512 4.26 -9.02 -2.45
N THR A 513 3.38 -8.82 -1.47
CA THR A 513 2.47 -9.87 -0.96
C THR A 513 1.04 -9.50 -1.32
N LEU A 514 0.14 -10.48 -1.39
CA LEU A 514 -1.28 -10.19 -1.65
C LEU A 514 -1.93 -9.40 -0.51
N ASP A 515 -1.46 -9.53 0.74
CA ASP A 515 -1.99 -8.78 1.89
C ASP A 515 -1.50 -7.32 1.98
N ARG A 516 -0.48 -6.94 1.19
CA ARG A 516 0.07 -5.58 1.17
C ARG A 516 -1.04 -4.57 0.88
N GLN A 517 -1.17 -3.55 1.73
CA GLN A 517 -2.26 -2.57 1.64
C GLN A 517 -2.09 -1.63 0.45
N SER A 518 -3.17 -1.35 -0.28
CA SER A 518 -3.14 -0.52 -1.49
C SER A 518 -2.60 0.89 -1.25
N ARG A 519 -2.89 1.46 -0.06
CA ARG A 519 -2.43 2.79 0.35
C ARG A 519 -0.92 2.90 0.62
N THR A 520 -0.23 1.76 0.72
CA THR A 520 1.22 1.68 1.01
C THR A 520 2.05 1.37 -0.24
N LEU A 521 1.39 1.28 -1.39
CA LEU A 521 2.02 1.11 -2.68
C LEU A 521 2.46 2.48 -3.22
N SER A 522 3.62 2.51 -3.86
CA SER A 522 4.08 3.64 -4.68
C SER A 522 3.21 3.80 -5.93
N GLY A 523 3.28 4.97 -6.56
CA GLY A 523 2.57 5.25 -7.82
C GLY A 523 2.94 4.25 -8.92
N GLY A 524 4.25 3.97 -9.10
CA GLY A 524 4.73 2.98 -10.07
C GLY A 524 4.26 1.55 -9.77
N GLU A 525 4.18 1.13 -8.50
CA GLU A 525 3.61 -0.19 -8.15
C GLU A 525 2.13 -0.29 -8.51
N VAL A 526 1.34 0.74 -8.22
CA VAL A 526 -0.09 0.81 -8.57
C VAL A 526 -0.27 0.72 -10.07
N GLN A 527 0.53 1.48 -10.82
CA GLN A 527 0.47 1.50 -12.27
C GLN A 527 0.81 0.14 -12.89
N ARG A 528 1.86 -0.52 -12.40
CA ARG A 528 2.23 -1.88 -12.83
C ARG A 528 1.15 -2.90 -12.51
N ILE A 529 0.52 -2.81 -11.34
CA ILE A 529 -0.64 -3.66 -11.01
C ILE A 529 -1.76 -3.44 -12.03
N ASN A 530 -2.14 -2.19 -12.30
CA ASN A 530 -3.20 -1.87 -13.25
C ASN A 530 -2.86 -2.34 -14.68
N LEU A 531 -1.59 -2.24 -15.10
CA LEU A 531 -1.11 -2.79 -16.37
C LEU A 531 -1.29 -4.31 -16.44
N THR A 532 -0.99 -5.04 -15.37
CA THR A 532 -1.20 -6.50 -15.33
C THR A 532 -2.67 -6.88 -15.30
N THR A 533 -3.52 -6.09 -14.63
CA THR A 533 -4.97 -6.28 -14.66
C THR A 533 -5.51 -6.07 -16.09
N ALA A 534 -5.02 -5.07 -16.82
CA ALA A 534 -5.36 -4.85 -18.22
C ALA A 534 -4.92 -6.00 -19.14
N LEU A 535 -3.75 -6.60 -18.90
CA LEU A 535 -3.31 -7.82 -19.60
C LEU A 535 -4.18 -9.04 -19.26
N GLY A 536 -4.67 -9.13 -18.02
CA GLY A 536 -5.52 -10.23 -17.56
C GLY A 536 -6.94 -10.22 -18.14
N THR A 537 -7.51 -9.04 -18.41
CA THR A 537 -8.90 -8.93 -18.93
C THR A 537 -9.06 -9.30 -20.41
N SER A 538 -7.96 -9.56 -21.13
CA SER A 538 -7.96 -10.02 -22.53
C SER A 538 -8.81 -9.14 -23.48
N LEU A 539 -8.82 -7.82 -23.22
CA LEU A 539 -9.52 -6.85 -24.06
C LEU A 539 -8.81 -6.68 -25.42
N VAL A 540 -9.60 -6.44 -26.48
CA VAL A 540 -9.14 -6.18 -27.85
C VAL A 540 -9.80 -4.92 -28.40
N ASN A 541 -9.21 -4.29 -29.42
CA ASN A 541 -9.71 -3.05 -30.03
C ASN A 541 -9.94 -1.91 -29.02
N THR A 542 -9.13 -1.87 -27.96
CA THR A 542 -9.20 -0.86 -26.90
C THR A 542 -8.03 0.11 -27.04
N LEU A 543 -8.27 1.39 -26.71
CA LEU A 543 -7.23 2.41 -26.62
C LEU A 543 -6.72 2.46 -25.17
N PHE A 544 -5.47 2.08 -24.95
CA PHE A 544 -4.80 2.24 -23.66
C PHE A 544 -3.96 3.51 -23.65
N VAL A 545 -4.19 4.32 -22.64
CA VAL A 545 -3.47 5.57 -22.42
C VAL A 545 -2.66 5.45 -21.14
N LEU A 546 -1.33 5.52 -21.22
CA LEU A 546 -0.42 5.26 -20.09
C LEU A 546 0.35 6.53 -19.72
N ASP A 547 0.40 6.84 -18.42
CA ASP A 547 1.10 8.03 -17.88
C ASP A 547 2.43 7.66 -17.25
N GLU A 548 3.53 7.70 -18.00
CA GLU A 548 4.89 7.46 -17.50
C GLU A 548 5.06 6.09 -16.79
N PRO A 549 4.78 4.97 -17.48
CA PRO A 549 4.89 3.62 -16.91
C PRO A 549 6.27 3.25 -16.36
N SER A 550 7.32 3.98 -16.73
CA SER A 550 8.71 3.78 -16.27
C SER A 550 8.97 4.25 -14.83
N ILE A 551 8.02 4.91 -14.17
CA ILE A 551 8.27 5.56 -12.88
C ILE A 551 8.66 4.57 -11.77
N GLY A 552 9.66 5.00 -10.98
CA GLY A 552 10.20 4.25 -9.85
C GLY A 552 10.80 2.90 -10.24
N LEU A 553 11.18 2.75 -11.52
CA LEU A 553 11.87 1.56 -12.01
C LEU A 553 13.35 1.80 -12.11
N HIS A 554 14.08 0.79 -11.68
CA HIS A 554 15.49 0.69 -11.99
C HIS A 554 15.68 0.39 -13.49
N PRO A 555 16.69 0.98 -14.17
CA PRO A 555 16.93 0.77 -15.60
C PRO A 555 16.95 -0.71 -16.04
N ARG A 556 17.45 -1.61 -15.19
CA ARG A 556 17.41 -3.07 -15.39
C ARG A 556 16.02 -3.61 -15.71
N ASP A 557 14.99 -3.10 -15.04
CA ASP A 557 13.62 -3.61 -15.12
C ASP A 557 12.80 -2.94 -16.24
N MET A 558 13.39 -1.98 -16.98
CA MET A 558 12.69 -1.24 -18.04
C MET A 558 12.23 -2.15 -19.18
N ASN A 559 13.09 -3.07 -19.59
CA ASN A 559 12.77 -4.05 -20.64
C ASN A 559 11.54 -4.91 -20.32
N ARG A 560 11.27 -5.16 -19.03
CA ARG A 560 10.11 -5.95 -18.59
C ARG A 560 8.79 -5.22 -18.89
N ILE A 561 8.75 -3.92 -18.62
CA ILE A 561 7.56 -3.11 -18.90
C ILE A 561 7.38 -2.92 -20.41
N VAL A 562 8.46 -2.66 -21.14
CA VAL A 562 8.40 -2.57 -22.60
C VAL A 562 7.80 -3.84 -23.21
N GLN A 563 8.24 -5.02 -22.76
CA GLN A 563 7.66 -6.30 -23.21
C GLN A 563 6.18 -6.45 -22.82
N ALA A 564 5.78 -6.01 -21.62
CA ALA A 564 4.39 -6.05 -21.20
C ALA A 564 3.50 -5.14 -22.08
N MET A 565 3.97 -3.94 -22.41
CA MET A 565 3.27 -3.01 -23.31
C MET A 565 3.17 -3.57 -24.74
N HIS A 566 4.24 -4.15 -25.28
CA HIS A 566 4.20 -4.81 -26.58
C HIS A 566 3.18 -5.94 -26.61
N ARG A 567 3.10 -6.78 -25.57
CA ARG A 567 2.06 -7.83 -25.51
C ARG A 567 0.65 -7.24 -25.49
N LEU A 568 0.44 -6.14 -24.77
CA LEU A 568 -0.86 -5.47 -24.74
C LEU A 568 -1.25 -4.94 -26.12
N ARG A 569 -0.30 -4.33 -26.85
CA ARG A 569 -0.45 -3.90 -28.25
C ARG A 569 -0.73 -5.09 -29.16
N ASP A 570 0.11 -6.12 -29.11
CA ASP A 570 0.07 -7.30 -29.99
C ASP A 570 -1.20 -8.14 -29.78
N ALA A 571 -1.88 -8.00 -28.63
CA ALA A 571 -3.23 -8.53 -28.41
C ALA A 571 -4.32 -7.85 -29.25
N GLY A 572 -3.98 -6.83 -30.05
CA GLY A 572 -4.91 -6.09 -30.91
C GLY A 572 -5.40 -4.77 -30.29
N ASN A 573 -4.60 -4.15 -29.43
CA ASN A 573 -4.91 -2.86 -28.80
C ASN A 573 -4.01 -1.74 -29.33
N THR A 574 -4.43 -0.50 -29.09
CA THR A 574 -3.66 0.70 -29.44
C THR A 574 -3.12 1.32 -28.15
N LEU A 575 -1.82 1.65 -28.12
CA LEU A 575 -1.20 2.25 -26.93
C LEU A 575 -0.74 3.67 -27.26
N VAL A 576 -1.13 4.63 -26.41
CA VAL A 576 -0.61 6.00 -26.40
C VAL A 576 0.03 6.25 -25.05
N VAL A 577 1.35 6.39 -25.02
CA VAL A 577 2.14 6.43 -23.79
C VAL A 577 2.78 7.81 -23.66
N VAL A 578 2.59 8.49 -22.53
CA VAL A 578 3.37 9.69 -22.19
C VAL A 578 4.64 9.25 -21.51
N GLU A 579 5.81 9.57 -22.06
CA GLU A 579 7.10 9.12 -21.51
C GLU A 579 8.25 10.08 -21.74
N HIS A 580 9.24 9.94 -20.86
CA HIS A 580 10.51 10.67 -20.87
C HIS A 580 11.73 9.72 -20.81
N ASP A 581 11.53 8.44 -20.49
CA ASP A 581 12.62 7.48 -20.46
C ASP A 581 13.10 7.08 -21.87
N PRO A 582 14.41 7.20 -22.18
CA PRO A 582 14.95 6.83 -23.48
C PRO A 582 14.61 5.41 -23.92
N ALA A 583 14.64 4.42 -23.03
CA ALA A 583 14.43 3.03 -23.42
C ALA A 583 12.99 2.77 -23.88
N VAL A 584 12.00 3.43 -23.27
CA VAL A 584 10.60 3.35 -23.71
C VAL A 584 10.39 4.11 -25.01
N MET A 585 10.98 5.29 -25.15
CA MET A 585 10.89 6.10 -26.38
C MET A 585 11.46 5.36 -27.59
N LEU A 586 12.60 4.67 -27.41
CA LEU A 586 13.26 3.90 -28.46
C LEU A 586 12.54 2.59 -28.81
N ALA A 587 11.73 2.04 -27.90
CA ALA A 587 10.93 0.85 -28.14
C ALA A 587 9.59 1.14 -28.84
N ALA A 588 9.21 2.41 -28.99
CA ALA A 588 7.95 2.79 -29.61
C ALA A 588 7.92 2.54 -31.13
N ASP A 589 6.74 2.31 -31.69
CA ASP A 589 6.56 2.25 -33.14
C ASP A 589 6.61 3.65 -33.76
N ARG A 590 6.17 4.66 -33.00
CA ARG A 590 6.12 6.07 -33.40
C ARG A 590 6.36 7.00 -32.21
N LEU A 591 7.07 8.09 -32.42
CA LEU A 591 7.38 9.11 -31.43
C LEU A 591 6.80 10.47 -31.85
N ILE A 592 6.10 11.14 -30.93
CA ILE A 592 5.56 12.48 -31.08
C ILE A 592 6.21 13.38 -30.03
N ASP A 593 6.91 14.43 -30.46
CA ASP A 593 7.55 15.40 -29.58
C ASP A 593 6.70 16.68 -29.49
N MET A 594 6.31 17.04 -28.26
CA MET A 594 5.51 18.23 -27.95
C MET A 594 6.43 19.36 -27.52
N GLY A 595 6.30 20.55 -28.12
CA GLY A 595 7.19 21.66 -27.82
C GLY A 595 6.82 22.98 -28.50
N PRO A 596 7.80 23.88 -28.71
CA PRO A 596 9.22 23.78 -28.32
C PRO A 596 9.52 24.06 -26.83
N GLY A 597 8.54 24.48 -26.03
CA GLY A 597 8.76 24.79 -24.61
C GLY A 597 7.52 24.58 -23.74
N PRO A 598 7.59 24.97 -22.45
CA PRO A 598 6.48 24.80 -21.53
C PRO A 598 5.41 25.91 -21.67
N GLY A 599 4.19 25.63 -21.22
CA GLY A 599 3.11 26.60 -21.11
C GLY A 599 2.68 27.17 -22.46
N GLN A 600 2.57 28.49 -22.56
CA GLN A 600 2.11 29.16 -23.79
C GLN A 600 3.05 28.96 -25.00
N ARG A 601 4.34 28.65 -24.74
CA ARG A 601 5.35 28.35 -25.76
C ARG A 601 5.26 26.91 -26.29
N GLY A 602 4.47 26.06 -25.64
CA GLY A 602 4.21 24.69 -26.06
C GLY A 602 2.92 24.56 -26.86
N GLY A 603 2.34 23.37 -26.81
CA GLY A 603 1.05 23.06 -27.42
C GLY A 603 1.11 22.81 -28.92
N GLN A 604 2.31 22.57 -29.46
CA GLN A 604 2.55 22.23 -30.86
C GLN A 604 3.34 20.92 -30.93
N ILE A 605 3.13 20.15 -32.01
CA ILE A 605 3.98 19.01 -32.35
C ILE A 605 5.20 19.56 -33.10
N VAL A 606 6.39 19.33 -32.54
CA VAL A 606 7.67 19.75 -33.15
C VAL A 606 8.33 18.61 -33.92
N PHE A 607 7.95 17.36 -33.63
CA PHE A 607 8.40 16.18 -34.37
C PHE A 607 7.35 15.07 -34.32
N ASP A 608 7.21 14.34 -35.42
CA ASP A 608 6.32 13.20 -35.58
C ASP A 608 6.95 12.20 -36.56
N GLY A 609 7.38 11.04 -36.06
CA GLY A 609 8.12 10.07 -36.88
C GLY A 609 8.58 8.85 -36.09
N THR A 610 9.61 8.17 -36.57
CA THR A 610 10.19 7.01 -35.88
C THR A 610 11.17 7.46 -34.79
N PRO A 611 11.46 6.62 -33.77
CA PRO A 611 12.46 6.95 -32.75
C PRO A 611 13.87 7.19 -33.30
N GLU A 612 14.27 6.51 -34.39
CA GLU A 612 15.57 6.73 -35.02
C GLU A 612 15.65 8.10 -35.69
N ASP A 613 14.60 8.53 -36.38
CA ASP A 613 14.52 9.87 -36.97
C ASP A 613 14.55 10.97 -35.89
N ALA A 614 13.95 10.70 -34.72
CA ALA A 614 13.91 11.63 -33.60
C ALA A 614 15.31 11.96 -33.04
N LYS A 615 16.24 10.98 -33.02
CA LYS A 615 17.62 11.20 -32.57
C LYS A 615 18.35 12.24 -33.42
N ALA A 616 18.03 12.30 -34.72
CA ALA A 616 18.65 13.24 -35.66
C ALA A 616 17.91 14.59 -35.71
N ALA A 617 16.63 14.62 -35.34
CA ALA A 617 15.78 15.80 -35.40
C ALA A 617 16.34 16.98 -34.60
N ASP A 618 16.17 18.21 -35.11
CA ASP A 618 16.57 19.45 -34.43
C ASP A 618 15.51 19.88 -33.41
N THR A 619 15.23 18.99 -32.45
CA THR A 619 14.35 19.28 -31.31
C THR A 619 15.13 19.14 -30.01
N LEU A 620 14.61 19.72 -28.92
CA LEU A 620 15.24 19.58 -27.60
C LEU A 620 15.37 18.12 -27.19
N THR A 621 14.30 17.33 -27.37
CA THR A 621 14.29 15.90 -27.11
C THR A 621 15.30 15.17 -27.99
N GLY A 622 15.33 15.47 -29.30
CA GLY A 622 16.30 14.91 -30.24
C GLY A 622 17.75 15.27 -29.93
N ALA A 623 18.00 16.43 -29.31
CA ALA A 623 19.33 16.83 -28.87
C ALA A 623 19.84 15.96 -27.70
N TYR A 624 18.99 15.63 -26.73
CA TYR A 624 19.35 14.72 -25.64
C TYR A 624 19.40 13.25 -26.09
N LEU A 625 18.39 12.77 -26.83
CA LEU A 625 18.35 11.39 -27.37
C LEU A 625 19.53 11.10 -28.31
N GLY A 626 19.91 12.07 -29.13
CA GLY A 626 21.06 11.97 -30.03
C GLY A 626 22.41 12.28 -29.37
N ALA A 627 22.47 12.40 -28.03
CA ALA A 627 23.67 12.73 -27.26
C ALA A 627 24.39 14.03 -27.69
N ARG A 628 23.67 14.97 -28.31
CA ARG A 628 24.18 16.32 -28.66
C ARG A 628 24.11 17.29 -27.47
N GLN A 629 23.26 17.00 -26.48
CA GLN A 629 23.20 17.67 -25.18
C GLN A 629 23.29 16.65 -24.05
N HIS A 630 23.93 17.04 -22.95
CA HIS A 630 24.06 16.24 -21.74
C HIS A 630 23.75 17.07 -20.50
N ILE A 631 23.24 16.42 -19.47
CA ILE A 631 23.02 17.04 -18.16
C ILE A 631 24.37 17.22 -17.49
N GLY A 632 24.78 18.47 -17.26
CA GLY A 632 26.07 18.78 -16.65
C GLY A 632 26.18 18.30 -15.19
N SER A 633 27.23 17.53 -14.89
CA SER A 633 27.57 17.04 -13.55
C SER A 633 27.85 18.15 -12.53
N GLY A 634 28.02 19.39 -12.98
CA GLY A 634 28.33 20.53 -12.11
C GLY A 634 29.69 20.36 -11.42
N PHE A 635 29.92 21.15 -10.36
CA PHE A 635 31.10 21.00 -9.53
C PHE A 635 30.86 19.90 -8.49
N THR A 636 31.46 18.73 -8.70
CA THR A 636 31.42 17.62 -7.75
C THR A 636 32.23 17.97 -6.50
N ARG A 637 31.61 17.84 -5.33
CA ARG A 637 32.27 18.10 -4.06
C ARG A 637 32.91 16.81 -3.55
N LEU A 638 34.24 16.79 -3.49
CA LEU A 638 34.99 15.62 -3.02
C LEU A 638 34.56 15.21 -1.61
N VAL A 639 34.45 13.90 -1.39
CA VAL A 639 34.20 13.30 -0.07
C VAL A 639 35.52 12.70 0.41
N ASP A 640 36.02 13.20 1.53
CA ASP A 640 37.24 12.71 2.18
C ASP A 640 36.94 12.16 3.58
N GLU A 641 37.97 11.73 4.30
CA GLU A 641 37.85 11.24 5.69
C GLU A 641 37.45 12.35 6.68
N SER A 642 37.74 13.61 6.37
CA SER A 642 37.43 14.77 7.23
C SER A 642 35.99 15.27 7.08
N THR A 643 35.29 14.80 6.03
CA THR A 643 33.93 15.21 5.71
C THR A 643 32.98 14.72 6.80
N PRO A 644 32.20 15.60 7.48
CA PRO A 644 31.26 15.19 8.51
C PRO A 644 30.23 14.20 7.97
N ARG A 645 29.89 13.16 8.75
CA ARG A 645 28.97 12.09 8.33
C ARG A 645 27.82 11.93 9.32
N LEU A 646 26.65 11.62 8.78
CA LEU A 646 25.52 11.06 9.50
C LEU A 646 25.60 9.53 9.36
N ILE A 647 25.62 8.81 10.48
CA ILE A 647 25.80 7.35 10.48
C ILE A 647 24.55 6.71 11.07
N LEU A 648 23.94 5.81 10.30
CA LEU A 648 22.82 4.98 10.75
C LEU A 648 23.34 3.54 10.91
N GLU A 649 23.30 3.00 12.12
CA GLU A 649 23.81 1.66 12.44
C GLU A 649 22.66 0.66 12.63
N GLY A 650 22.84 -0.55 12.10
CA GLY A 650 22.01 -1.71 12.38
C GLY A 650 20.54 -1.63 11.92
N ALA A 651 20.28 -0.95 10.81
CA ALA A 651 18.92 -0.82 10.27
C ALA A 651 18.37 -2.17 9.80
N ARG A 652 17.22 -2.56 10.34
CA ARG A 652 16.61 -3.90 10.22
C ARG A 652 15.09 -3.88 10.05
N GLU A 653 14.53 -2.74 9.68
CA GLU A 653 13.10 -2.62 9.39
C GLU A 653 12.75 -3.31 8.06
N HIS A 654 11.59 -3.97 8.01
CA HIS A 654 11.10 -4.72 6.85
C HIS A 654 12.09 -5.75 6.27
N ASN A 655 12.71 -5.46 5.12
CA ASN A 655 13.65 -6.36 4.45
C ASN A 655 15.11 -5.99 4.66
N LEU A 656 15.42 -4.89 5.38
CA LEU A 656 16.80 -4.47 5.65
C LEU A 656 17.51 -5.50 6.54
N ARG A 657 18.75 -5.84 6.19
CA ARG A 657 19.53 -6.91 6.84
C ARG A 657 20.62 -6.36 7.76
N ASN A 658 20.22 -5.64 8.80
CA ASN A 658 21.12 -5.05 9.81
C ASN A 658 22.22 -4.17 9.18
N ILE A 659 21.83 -3.33 8.23
CA ILE A 659 22.78 -2.52 7.45
C ILE A 659 23.23 -1.29 8.25
N SER A 660 24.49 -0.91 8.06
CA SER A 660 25.04 0.34 8.58
C SER A 660 25.48 1.21 7.41
N VAL A 661 25.00 2.45 7.38
CA VAL A 661 25.14 3.35 6.24
C VAL A 661 25.65 4.71 6.69
N GLU A 662 26.59 5.26 5.94
CA GLU A 662 27.18 6.57 6.19
C GLU A 662 26.75 7.58 5.11
N PHE A 663 26.23 8.72 5.53
CA PHE A 663 25.80 9.81 4.66
C PHE A 663 26.71 11.03 4.85
N PRO A 664 27.60 11.33 3.88
CA PRO A 664 28.40 12.56 3.90
C PRO A 664 27.51 13.81 3.92
N LEU A 665 27.77 14.73 4.85
CA LEU A 665 27.01 15.98 5.01
C LEU A 665 27.55 17.07 4.07
N GLN A 666 26.69 18.04 3.74
CA GLN A 666 26.94 19.12 2.76
C GLN A 666 27.34 18.61 1.37
N ARG A 667 26.80 17.44 1.02
CA ARG A 667 26.98 16.73 -0.26
C ARG A 667 25.62 16.35 -0.83
N LEU A 668 25.61 16.06 -2.13
CA LEU A 668 24.51 15.41 -2.82
C LEU A 668 24.70 13.89 -2.74
N VAL A 669 23.97 13.24 -1.85
CA VAL A 669 24.02 11.78 -1.66
C VAL A 669 22.81 11.14 -2.35
N THR A 670 23.03 10.15 -3.21
CA THR A 670 21.94 9.43 -3.88
C THR A 670 21.90 7.98 -3.43
N VAL A 671 20.75 7.57 -2.89
CA VAL A 671 20.40 6.19 -2.57
C VAL A 671 19.76 5.57 -3.81
N THR A 672 20.39 4.53 -4.33
CA THR A 672 19.98 3.83 -5.55
C THR A 672 19.82 2.33 -5.30
N GLY A 673 19.48 1.59 -6.35
CA GLY A 673 19.22 0.16 -6.30
C GLY A 673 17.82 -0.21 -6.78
N VAL A 674 17.55 -1.50 -6.94
CA VAL A 674 16.35 -2.01 -7.61
C VAL A 674 15.05 -1.74 -6.84
N SER A 675 13.89 -1.79 -7.51
CA SER A 675 12.60 -1.60 -6.85
C SER A 675 12.38 -2.68 -5.79
N GLY A 676 11.97 -2.29 -4.58
CA GLY A 676 11.84 -3.19 -3.43
C GLY A 676 13.14 -3.51 -2.68
N SER A 677 14.30 -2.92 -3.03
CA SER A 677 15.57 -3.19 -2.32
C SER A 677 15.65 -2.63 -0.89
N GLY A 678 14.70 -1.78 -0.49
CA GLY A 678 14.64 -1.16 0.85
C GLY A 678 14.98 0.32 0.91
N LYS A 679 15.12 1.02 -0.24
CA LYS A 679 15.44 2.46 -0.32
C LYS A 679 14.49 3.34 0.50
N SER A 680 13.18 3.23 0.24
CA SER A 680 12.15 3.99 0.96
C SER A 680 12.10 3.61 2.43
N THR A 681 12.32 2.34 2.78
CA THR A 681 12.40 1.90 4.18
C THR A 681 13.58 2.52 4.91
N LEU A 682 14.76 2.53 4.29
CA LEU A 682 15.94 3.16 4.86
C LEU A 682 15.70 4.66 5.12
N MET A 683 15.14 5.38 4.14
CA MET A 683 15.00 6.83 4.20
C MET A 683 13.76 7.30 4.98
N GLN A 684 12.59 6.76 4.66
CA GLN A 684 11.28 7.23 5.14
C GLN A 684 10.84 6.56 6.44
N ASP A 685 11.11 5.26 6.61
CA ASP A 685 10.65 4.49 7.78
C ASP A 685 11.68 4.51 8.92
N VAL A 686 12.98 4.58 8.60
CA VAL A 686 14.07 4.55 9.58
C VAL A 686 14.71 5.93 9.77
N LEU A 687 15.40 6.45 8.76
CA LEU A 687 16.27 7.62 8.89
C LEU A 687 15.51 8.90 9.25
N TYR A 688 14.48 9.26 8.49
CA TYR A 688 13.71 10.48 8.74
C TYR A 688 12.98 10.47 10.09
N PRO A 689 12.26 9.41 10.49
CA PRO A 689 11.66 9.35 11.82
C PRO A 689 12.69 9.40 12.94
N ALA A 690 13.85 8.75 12.79
CA ALA A 690 14.93 8.82 13.77
C ALA A 690 15.46 10.27 13.93
N LEU A 691 15.65 10.99 12.82
CA LEU A 691 16.03 12.41 12.82
C LEU A 691 14.94 13.31 13.39
N ALA A 692 13.68 13.14 12.97
CA ALA A 692 12.55 13.91 13.47
C ALA A 692 12.40 13.73 14.99
N ARG A 693 12.56 12.50 15.49
CA ARG A 693 12.61 12.22 16.93
C ARG A 693 13.81 12.87 17.61
N HIS A 694 14.98 12.88 16.95
CA HIS A 694 16.16 13.57 17.46
C HIS A 694 15.91 15.08 17.62
N PHE A 695 15.20 15.71 16.70
CA PHE A 695 14.82 17.14 16.77
C PHE A 695 13.54 17.41 17.58
N GLY A 696 12.97 16.40 18.25
CA GLY A 696 11.77 16.55 19.08
C GLY A 696 10.46 16.80 18.30
N LYS A 697 10.46 16.54 16.98
CA LYS A 697 9.26 16.60 16.14
C LYS A 697 8.39 15.37 16.40
N ALA A 698 7.06 15.53 16.29
CA ALA A 698 6.16 14.39 16.34
C ALA A 698 6.28 13.61 15.03
N THR A 699 6.54 12.31 15.16
CA THR A 699 6.73 11.39 14.04
C THR A 699 6.30 10.00 14.49
N GLU A 700 6.03 9.12 13.53
CA GLU A 700 5.81 7.70 13.82
C GLU A 700 7.05 7.08 14.48
N THR A 701 6.87 5.93 15.14
CA THR A 701 8.00 5.23 15.76
C THR A 701 9.02 4.87 14.68
N PRO A 702 10.29 5.28 14.81
CA PRO A 702 11.31 4.93 13.83
C PRO A 702 11.43 3.42 13.70
N GLY A 703 11.59 2.94 12.47
CA GLY A 703 11.85 1.53 12.19
C GLY A 703 13.08 1.01 12.95
N ALA A 704 13.15 -0.30 13.12
CA ALA A 704 14.17 -0.95 13.92
C ALA A 704 15.59 -0.62 13.43
N HIS A 705 16.40 -0.03 14.32
CA HIS A 705 17.81 0.28 14.12
C HIS A 705 18.56 0.27 15.46
N ASP A 706 19.90 0.30 15.44
CA ASP A 706 20.71 0.34 16.65
C ASP A 706 20.95 1.76 17.12
N ARG A 707 21.54 2.62 16.28
CA ARG A 707 21.94 3.99 16.64
C ARG A 707 21.92 4.93 15.45
N LEU A 708 21.78 6.22 15.75
CA LEU A 708 21.95 7.32 14.80
C LEU A 708 23.00 8.29 15.36
N LEU A 709 24.15 8.42 14.68
CA LEU A 709 25.28 9.26 15.09
C LEU A 709 25.47 10.41 14.10
N GLY A 710 25.94 11.56 14.57
CA GLY A 710 26.19 12.74 13.72
C GLY A 710 24.96 13.60 13.42
N ALA A 711 23.79 13.28 13.98
CA ALA A 711 22.60 14.13 13.89
C ALA A 711 22.82 15.53 14.50
N ASP A 712 23.75 15.67 15.45
CA ASP A 712 24.10 16.94 16.07
C ASP A 712 24.78 17.93 15.11
N TRP A 713 25.25 17.51 13.93
CA TRP A 713 25.79 18.42 12.91
C TRP A 713 24.70 19.19 12.15
N LEU A 714 23.44 18.78 12.29
CA LEU A 714 22.30 19.29 11.55
C LEU A 714 21.45 20.22 12.42
N ALA A 715 20.85 21.24 11.81
CA ALA A 715 19.88 22.11 12.47
C ALA A 715 18.49 21.50 12.48
N ASP A 716 18.14 20.82 11.39
CA ASP A 716 16.84 20.20 11.19
C ASP A 716 16.89 19.14 10.07
N ALA A 717 15.84 18.33 9.94
CA ALA A 717 15.61 17.43 8.82
C ALA A 717 14.20 17.65 8.23
N VAL A 718 14.14 17.62 6.89
CA VAL A 718 12.91 17.83 6.11
C VAL A 718 12.81 16.75 5.05
N PHE A 719 11.71 16.00 5.08
CA PHE A 719 11.36 15.03 4.04
C PHE A 719 10.43 15.68 3.02
N VAL A 720 10.80 15.61 1.75
CA VAL A 720 10.11 16.26 0.62
C VAL A 720 9.63 15.19 -0.36
N ASP A 721 8.39 14.77 -0.17
CA ASP A 721 7.72 13.74 -0.97
C ASP A 721 6.81 14.34 -2.06
N GLN A 722 6.25 13.46 -2.89
CA GLN A 722 5.27 13.79 -3.93
C GLN A 722 3.82 13.90 -3.40
N SER A 723 3.62 13.85 -2.07
CA SER A 723 2.27 13.98 -1.52
C SER A 723 1.65 15.33 -1.86
N PRO A 724 0.32 15.40 -2.10
CA PRO A 724 -0.35 16.66 -2.40
C PRO A 724 -0.10 17.67 -1.29
N ILE A 725 0.35 18.89 -1.64
CA ILE A 725 0.62 19.97 -0.68
C ILE A 725 -0.65 20.29 0.15
N GLY A 726 -1.82 20.24 -0.47
CA GLY A 726 -3.09 20.51 0.19
C GLY A 726 -4.24 19.85 -0.55
N LYS A 727 -5.27 19.46 0.20
CA LYS A 727 -6.50 18.84 -0.34
C LYS A 727 -7.56 19.85 -0.78
N THR A 728 -7.31 21.15 -0.60
CA THR A 728 -8.31 22.19 -0.87
C THR A 728 -7.88 23.06 -2.03
N ALA A 729 -8.85 23.45 -2.86
CA ALA A 729 -8.64 24.38 -3.98
C ALA A 729 -8.24 25.81 -3.53
N ARG A 730 -8.21 26.07 -2.22
CA ARG A 730 -7.78 27.33 -1.63
C ARG A 730 -6.27 27.53 -1.68
N SER A 731 -5.48 26.47 -1.63
CA SER A 731 -4.02 26.60 -1.76
C SER A 731 -3.66 26.75 -3.24
N ASN A 732 -2.74 27.65 -3.54
CA ASN A 732 -2.21 27.89 -4.89
C ASN A 732 -0.71 28.27 -4.81
N PRO A 733 0.03 28.25 -5.94
CA PRO A 733 1.47 28.55 -5.95
C PRO A 733 1.82 29.89 -5.30
N ALA A 734 1.06 30.95 -5.60
CA ALA A 734 1.36 32.29 -5.08
C ALA A 734 1.17 32.39 -3.56
N SER A 735 0.13 31.76 -3.00
CA SER A 735 -0.08 31.73 -1.55
C SER A 735 0.91 30.81 -0.84
N TYR A 736 1.35 29.73 -1.49
CA TYR A 736 2.30 28.77 -0.91
C TYR A 736 3.69 29.39 -0.67
N VAL A 737 4.24 30.12 -1.64
CA VAL A 737 5.54 30.80 -1.48
C VAL A 737 5.43 32.16 -0.79
N GLY A 738 4.21 32.59 -0.43
CA GLY A 738 3.94 33.88 0.21
C GLY A 738 3.95 35.10 -0.73
N ALA A 739 4.10 34.90 -2.05
CA ALA A 739 4.05 36.01 -3.02
C ALA A 739 2.69 36.72 -3.05
N PHE A 740 1.60 36.00 -2.77
CA PHE A 740 0.26 36.57 -2.78
C PHE A 740 0.05 37.62 -1.68
N ASP A 741 0.75 37.52 -0.55
CA ASP A 741 0.65 38.52 0.51
C ASP A 741 1.21 39.87 0.08
N GLU A 742 2.34 39.87 -0.64
CA GLU A 742 2.93 41.08 -1.20
C GLU A 742 2.06 41.66 -2.33
N ILE A 743 1.49 40.81 -3.18
CA ILE A 743 0.54 41.25 -4.22
C ILE A 743 -0.69 41.92 -3.59
N ARG A 744 -1.25 41.37 -2.50
CA ARG A 744 -2.42 41.97 -1.83
C ARG A 744 -2.12 43.34 -1.24
N LYS A 745 -0.90 43.61 -0.76
CA LYS A 745 -0.50 44.94 -0.30
C LYS A 745 -0.51 45.95 -1.45
N LEU A 746 0.00 45.56 -2.63
CA LEU A 746 -0.03 46.41 -3.83
C LEU A 746 -1.45 46.79 -4.25
N PHE A 747 -2.41 45.86 -4.17
CA PHE A 747 -3.82 46.14 -4.45
C PHE A 747 -4.47 47.05 -3.39
N ALA A 748 -4.12 46.90 -2.12
CA ALA A 748 -4.61 47.80 -1.06
C ALA A 748 -4.07 49.23 -1.22
N ASP A 749 -2.90 49.39 -1.84
CA ASP A 749 -2.30 50.69 -2.14
C ASP A 749 -2.82 51.35 -3.42
N ALA A 750 -3.66 50.66 -4.21
CA ALA A 750 -4.25 51.22 -5.42
C ALA A 750 -5.17 52.43 -5.12
N PRO A 751 -5.24 53.46 -5.97
CA PRO A 751 -6.05 54.66 -5.73
C PRO A 751 -7.53 54.34 -5.42
N THR A 752 -8.14 53.49 -6.25
CA THR A 752 -9.54 53.03 -6.07
C THR A 752 -9.75 52.20 -4.81
N ALA A 753 -8.75 51.45 -4.36
CA ALA A 753 -8.82 50.71 -3.11
C ALA A 753 -8.78 51.65 -1.89
N ARG A 754 -7.90 52.66 -1.93
CA ARG A 754 -7.79 53.69 -0.87
C ARG A 754 -9.06 54.52 -0.74
N GLU A 755 -9.65 54.95 -1.86
CA GLU A 755 -10.95 55.65 -1.87
C GLU A 755 -12.06 54.83 -1.22
N ARG A 756 -12.07 53.51 -1.46
CA ARG A 756 -13.06 52.58 -0.90
C ARG A 756 -12.69 52.03 0.48
N SER A 757 -11.57 52.48 1.07
CA SER A 757 -11.03 51.97 2.34
C SER A 757 -10.83 50.44 2.37
N TYR A 758 -10.47 49.85 1.23
CA TYR A 758 -10.18 48.43 1.13
C TYR A 758 -8.79 48.13 1.69
N THR A 759 -8.71 47.11 2.55
CA THR A 759 -7.44 46.61 3.10
C THR A 759 -6.97 45.38 2.32
N ALA A 760 -5.73 44.93 2.56
CA ALA A 760 -5.21 43.69 1.99
C ALA A 760 -6.06 42.45 2.32
N GLY A 761 -6.88 42.50 3.37
CA GLY A 761 -7.86 41.46 3.69
C GLY A 761 -8.99 41.34 2.66
N MET A 762 -9.38 42.43 2.01
CA MET A 762 -10.44 42.43 0.98
C MET A 762 -10.04 41.64 -0.27
N PHE A 763 -8.74 41.63 -0.59
CA PHE A 763 -8.16 40.91 -1.73
C PHE A 763 -7.74 39.48 -1.39
N SER A 764 -8.14 38.95 -0.23
CA SER A 764 -7.85 37.57 0.17
C SER A 764 -9.04 36.66 -0.09
N PHE A 765 -8.79 35.57 -0.83
CA PHE A 765 -9.79 34.52 -1.06
C PHE A 765 -9.92 33.55 0.13
N ASN A 766 -8.94 33.50 1.03
CA ASN A 766 -8.95 32.60 2.20
C ASN A 766 -9.80 33.15 3.35
N ALA A 767 -9.71 34.46 3.56
CA ALA A 767 -10.36 35.19 4.64
C ALA A 767 -10.65 36.62 4.18
N GLY A 768 -11.82 37.16 4.52
CA GLY A 768 -12.26 38.50 4.10
C GLY A 768 -13.61 38.49 3.38
N ASP A 769 -14.20 39.68 3.28
CA ASP A 769 -15.56 39.87 2.73
C ASP A 769 -15.60 39.98 1.20
N GLY A 770 -14.43 40.16 0.57
CA GLY A 770 -14.29 40.32 -0.88
C GLY A 770 -14.36 39.03 -1.70
N ARG A 771 -14.39 37.87 -1.07
CA ARG A 771 -14.50 36.57 -1.74
C ARG A 771 -15.92 36.31 -2.26
N CYS A 772 -16.04 35.54 -3.33
CA CYS A 772 -17.31 35.05 -3.83
C CYS A 772 -18.04 34.26 -2.71
N PRO A 773 -19.31 34.61 -2.37
CA PRO A 773 -20.03 33.97 -1.28
C PRO A 773 -20.38 32.50 -1.55
N SER A 774 -20.63 32.15 -2.81
CA SER A 774 -21.12 30.83 -3.22
C SER A 774 -20.05 29.75 -3.12
N CYS A 775 -18.87 29.99 -3.70
CA CYS A 775 -17.74 29.08 -3.57
C CYS A 775 -16.86 29.35 -2.33
N GLY A 776 -17.19 30.40 -1.55
CA GLY A 776 -16.40 30.83 -0.38
C GLY A 776 -14.93 31.14 -0.72
N GLY A 777 -14.65 31.65 -1.92
CA GLY A 777 -13.30 31.97 -2.41
C GLY A 777 -12.53 30.82 -3.07
N SER A 778 -13.12 29.62 -3.16
CA SER A 778 -12.52 28.46 -3.87
C SER A 778 -12.35 28.71 -5.38
N GLY A 779 -13.33 29.38 -6.00
CA GLY A 779 -13.47 29.47 -7.46
C GLY A 779 -14.10 28.21 -8.09
N PHE A 780 -14.05 27.08 -7.39
CA PHE A 780 -14.55 25.79 -7.85
C PHE A 780 -15.50 25.15 -6.84
N GLU A 781 -16.42 24.34 -7.34
CA GLU A 781 -17.31 23.48 -6.58
C GLU A 781 -16.89 22.02 -6.78
N HIS A 782 -16.78 21.29 -5.68
CA HIS A 782 -16.42 19.87 -5.72
C HIS A 782 -17.70 19.04 -5.89
N VAL A 783 -17.79 18.29 -6.97
CA VAL A 783 -18.92 17.41 -7.28
C VAL A 783 -18.45 15.96 -7.13
N GLU A 784 -19.06 15.27 -6.17
CA GLU A 784 -18.82 13.84 -5.94
C GLU A 784 -19.51 13.02 -7.02
N MET A 785 -18.74 12.17 -7.70
CA MET A 785 -19.22 11.32 -8.79
C MET A 785 -19.35 9.87 -8.29
N GLN A 786 -20.43 9.17 -8.63
CA GLN A 786 -20.67 7.83 -8.09
C GLN A 786 -19.78 6.73 -8.70
N PHE A 787 -19.47 6.85 -9.99
CA PHE A 787 -18.76 5.81 -10.77
C PHE A 787 -17.48 6.31 -11.44
N LEU A 788 -17.26 7.63 -11.41
CA LEU A 788 -16.09 8.30 -11.98
C LEU A 788 -15.36 9.01 -10.86
N SER A 789 -14.13 9.44 -11.12
CA SER A 789 -13.39 10.30 -10.20
C SER A 789 -14.14 11.62 -9.96
N ASP A 790 -14.11 12.12 -8.73
CA ASP A 790 -14.70 13.41 -8.38
C ASP A 790 -14.13 14.52 -9.25
N VAL A 791 -14.97 15.50 -9.59
CA VAL A 791 -14.60 16.60 -10.49
C VAL A 791 -14.78 17.96 -9.82
N TYR A 792 -13.89 18.90 -10.13
CA TYR A 792 -14.00 20.30 -9.73
C TYR A 792 -14.62 21.10 -10.87
N LEU A 793 -15.85 21.56 -10.67
CA LEU A 793 -16.54 22.42 -11.64
C LEU A 793 -16.29 23.89 -11.29
N ARG A 794 -16.23 24.77 -12.30
CA ARG A 794 -16.15 26.21 -12.06
C ARG A 794 -17.42 26.69 -11.35
N CYS A 795 -17.26 27.56 -10.36
CA CYS A 795 -18.38 28.17 -9.67
C CYS A 795 -19.20 29.02 -10.65
N GLN A 796 -20.51 28.80 -10.71
CA GLN A 796 -21.40 29.46 -11.67
C GLN A 796 -21.49 30.98 -11.44
N ASP A 797 -21.31 31.44 -10.19
CA ASP A 797 -21.48 32.86 -9.84
C ASP A 797 -20.24 33.73 -10.10
N CYS A 798 -19.04 33.15 -10.00
CA CYS A 798 -17.79 33.90 -10.21
C CYS A 798 -16.97 33.39 -11.39
N ASP A 799 -17.40 32.32 -12.06
CA ASP A 799 -16.68 31.67 -13.17
C ASP A 799 -15.19 31.45 -12.86
N GLY A 800 -14.91 30.90 -11.67
CA GLY A 800 -13.54 30.64 -11.24
C GLY A 800 -12.74 31.86 -10.73
N ARG A 801 -13.27 33.09 -10.80
CA ARG A 801 -12.55 34.32 -10.43
C ARG A 801 -12.33 34.50 -8.92
N ARG A 802 -13.00 33.71 -8.07
CA ARG A 802 -12.85 33.67 -6.59
C ARG A 802 -13.35 34.90 -5.81
N PHE A 803 -13.51 36.06 -6.45
CA PHE A 803 -13.88 37.32 -5.81
C PHE A 803 -15.26 37.82 -6.24
N ARG A 804 -15.81 38.77 -5.48
CA ARG A 804 -16.99 39.53 -5.89
C ARG A 804 -16.62 40.57 -6.96
N ASN A 805 -17.60 40.99 -7.75
CA ASN A 805 -17.37 41.92 -8.86
C ASN A 805 -16.80 43.27 -8.40
N GLU A 806 -17.19 43.78 -7.23
CA GLU A 806 -16.73 45.09 -6.72
C GLU A 806 -15.23 45.10 -6.39
N VAL A 807 -14.66 43.92 -6.06
CA VAL A 807 -13.21 43.75 -5.82
C VAL A 807 -12.45 43.73 -7.13
N LEU A 808 -13.04 43.17 -8.20
CA LEU A 808 -12.43 43.07 -9.53
C LEU A 808 -12.34 44.42 -10.24
N GLU A 809 -13.12 45.41 -9.81
CA GLU A 809 -13.03 46.79 -10.31
C GLU A 809 -11.72 47.48 -9.90
N VAL A 810 -11.08 47.05 -8.81
CA VAL A 810 -9.76 47.55 -8.42
C VAL A 810 -8.72 46.92 -9.32
N LYS A 811 -8.05 47.77 -10.11
CA LYS A 811 -6.98 47.38 -11.03
C LYS A 811 -5.68 48.08 -10.68
N ILE A 812 -4.58 47.38 -10.91
CA ILE A 812 -3.22 47.95 -10.87
C ILE A 812 -2.62 47.95 -12.27
N LEU A 813 -1.84 48.99 -12.58
CA LEU A 813 -1.07 49.05 -13.82
C LEU A 813 0.27 48.34 -13.61
N ARG A 814 0.56 47.32 -14.43
CA ARG A 814 1.86 46.63 -14.47
C ARG A 814 2.28 46.41 -15.92
N GLY A 815 3.43 46.96 -16.30
CA GLY A 815 3.81 47.05 -17.71
C GLY A 815 2.73 47.78 -18.53
N PRO A 816 2.29 47.23 -19.68
CA PRO A 816 1.22 47.81 -20.50
C PRO A 816 -0.20 47.36 -20.12
N ARG A 817 -0.38 46.57 -19.04
CA ARG A 817 -1.67 45.93 -18.70
C ARG A 817 -2.26 46.49 -17.42
N GLU A 818 -3.55 46.78 -17.44
CA GLU A 818 -4.36 46.96 -16.23
C GLU A 818 -4.91 45.61 -15.78
N LEU A 819 -4.61 45.21 -14.55
CA LEU A 819 -4.92 43.88 -14.04
C LEU A 819 -5.71 43.96 -12.74
N SER A 820 -6.84 43.25 -12.68
CA SER A 820 -7.52 42.96 -11.42
C SER A 820 -6.80 41.86 -10.64
N VAL A 821 -7.18 41.64 -9.39
CA VAL A 821 -6.61 40.56 -8.57
C VAL A 821 -6.83 39.17 -9.19
N ALA A 822 -7.96 38.96 -9.89
CA ALA A 822 -8.22 37.72 -10.60
C ALA A 822 -7.34 37.58 -11.84
N ASP A 823 -7.14 38.67 -12.60
CA ASP A 823 -6.26 38.66 -13.77
C ASP A 823 -4.81 38.34 -13.39
N VAL A 824 -4.33 38.88 -12.25
CA VAL A 824 -3.00 38.55 -11.71
C VAL A 824 -2.89 37.07 -11.36
N LEU A 825 -3.91 36.50 -10.70
CA LEU A 825 -3.93 35.07 -10.37
C LEU A 825 -3.99 34.17 -11.62
N ASP A 826 -4.47 34.67 -12.75
CA ASP A 826 -4.51 33.91 -14.00
C ASP A 826 -3.20 33.96 -14.81
N LEU A 827 -2.28 34.87 -14.46
CA LEU A 827 -0.96 34.94 -15.06
C LEU A 827 -0.16 33.68 -14.78
N THR A 828 0.66 33.29 -15.76
CA THR A 828 1.75 32.35 -15.53
C THR A 828 2.82 32.98 -14.64
N VAL A 829 3.58 32.15 -13.92
CA VAL A 829 4.70 32.62 -13.09
C VAL A 829 5.71 33.40 -13.92
N ALA A 830 6.01 32.95 -15.15
CA ALA A 830 6.88 33.66 -16.09
C ALA A 830 6.39 35.08 -16.40
N GLU A 831 5.11 35.21 -16.76
CA GLU A 831 4.48 36.52 -17.05
C GLU A 831 4.48 37.41 -15.81
N ALA A 832 4.19 36.84 -14.63
CA ALA A 832 4.18 37.59 -13.39
C ALA A 832 5.58 38.13 -13.02
N VAL A 833 6.64 37.33 -13.15
CA VAL A 833 8.01 37.80 -12.90
C VAL A 833 8.41 38.94 -13.84
N GLU A 834 7.97 38.90 -15.10
CA GLU A 834 8.22 39.97 -16.07
C GLU A 834 7.41 41.24 -15.76
N LEU A 835 6.10 41.11 -15.51
CA LEU A 835 5.20 42.24 -15.26
C LEU A 835 5.47 42.94 -13.92
N PHE A 836 5.91 42.19 -12.91
CA PHE A 836 6.26 42.69 -11.57
C PHE A 836 7.77 42.93 -11.41
N ARG A 837 8.56 43.02 -12.50
CA ARG A 837 10.02 43.20 -12.43
C ARG A 837 10.48 44.38 -11.56
N GLN A 838 9.64 45.42 -11.42
CA GLN A 838 9.92 46.58 -10.56
C GLN A 838 9.59 46.34 -9.07
N ASP A 839 8.73 45.37 -8.75
CA ASP A 839 8.30 45.00 -7.41
C ASP A 839 9.23 43.91 -6.83
N ARG A 840 10.38 44.32 -6.29
CA ARG A 840 11.44 43.40 -5.81
C ARG A 840 10.95 42.32 -4.84
N GLU A 841 10.04 42.66 -3.92
CA GLU A 841 9.54 41.73 -2.91
C GLU A 841 8.68 40.61 -3.54
N VAL A 842 7.90 40.93 -4.56
CA VAL A 842 7.10 39.94 -5.32
C VAL A 842 8.01 39.02 -6.11
N VAL A 843 8.96 39.58 -6.87
CA VAL A 843 9.90 38.81 -7.70
C VAL A 843 10.77 37.89 -6.86
N ALA A 844 11.26 38.35 -5.70
CA ALA A 844 12.06 37.53 -4.79
C ALA A 844 11.32 36.26 -4.31
N LYS A 845 9.99 36.32 -4.19
CA LYS A 845 9.14 35.18 -3.81
C LYS A 845 8.73 34.30 -4.98
N LEU A 846 8.60 34.86 -6.19
CA LEU A 846 8.22 34.11 -7.40
C LEU A 846 9.40 33.45 -8.12
N GLN A 847 10.60 34.05 -8.07
CA GLN A 847 11.79 33.52 -8.74
C GLN A 847 12.13 32.06 -8.38
N PRO A 848 12.00 31.61 -7.12
CA PRO A 848 12.21 30.21 -6.76
C PRO A 848 11.30 29.22 -7.52
N ILE A 849 10.08 29.62 -7.90
CA ILE A 849 9.16 28.78 -8.69
C ILE A 849 9.70 28.63 -10.13
N VAL A 850 10.26 29.70 -10.72
CA VAL A 850 10.92 29.66 -12.03
C VAL A 850 12.16 28.79 -11.98
N ASP A 851 12.96 28.91 -10.92
CA ASP A 851 14.22 28.18 -10.75
C ASP A 851 14.05 26.66 -10.70
N VAL A 852 12.90 26.18 -10.20
CA VAL A 852 12.53 24.75 -10.20
C VAL A 852 11.81 24.30 -11.47
N GLY A 853 11.70 25.17 -12.49
CA GLY A 853 11.11 24.85 -13.79
C GLY A 853 9.57 24.85 -13.82
N LEU A 854 8.92 25.59 -12.92
CA LEU A 854 7.45 25.72 -12.85
C LEU A 854 6.98 27.08 -13.40
N ASP A 855 7.72 27.67 -14.34
CA ASP A 855 7.45 28.99 -14.90
C ASP A 855 6.13 29.07 -15.70
N TYR A 856 5.65 27.92 -16.18
CA TYR A 856 4.40 27.79 -16.93
C TYR A 856 3.13 27.74 -16.06
N MET A 857 3.26 27.51 -14.76
CA MET A 857 2.13 27.33 -13.87
C MET A 857 1.40 28.65 -13.64
N ARG A 858 0.07 28.63 -13.49
CA ARG A 858 -0.69 29.85 -13.14
C ARG A 858 -0.55 30.13 -11.65
N LEU A 859 -0.43 31.40 -11.27
CA LEU A 859 -0.29 31.82 -9.87
C LEU A 859 -1.45 31.35 -8.96
N GLY A 860 -2.66 31.36 -9.51
CA GLY A 860 -3.90 30.96 -8.87
C GLY A 860 -4.31 29.51 -9.09
N GLN A 861 -3.50 28.69 -9.74
CA GLN A 861 -3.83 27.29 -10.02
C GLN A 861 -4.11 26.53 -8.71
N PRO A 862 -5.24 25.82 -8.59
CA PRO A 862 -5.51 25.01 -7.40
C PRO A 862 -4.43 23.94 -7.19
N VAL A 863 -3.86 23.88 -5.99
CA VAL A 863 -2.85 22.86 -5.63
C VAL A 863 -3.30 21.41 -5.86
N PRO A 864 -4.57 21.03 -5.64
CA PRO A 864 -5.01 19.65 -5.91
C PRO A 864 -4.93 19.22 -7.38
N THR A 865 -4.83 20.16 -8.33
CA THR A 865 -4.68 19.83 -9.76
C THR A 865 -3.24 19.70 -10.21
N LEU A 866 -2.27 19.84 -9.29
CA LEU A 866 -0.85 19.67 -9.57
C LEU A 866 -0.49 18.19 -9.62
N SER A 867 0.41 17.82 -10.52
CA SER A 867 1.01 16.48 -10.50
C SER A 867 1.87 16.28 -9.24
N GLY A 868 2.18 15.01 -8.90
CA GLY A 868 3.05 14.70 -7.76
C GLY A 868 4.41 15.40 -7.84
N GLY A 869 5.05 15.37 -9.02
CA GLY A 869 6.31 16.06 -9.28
C GLY A 869 6.20 17.59 -9.29
N GLU A 870 5.07 18.16 -9.75
CA GLU A 870 4.82 19.61 -9.63
C GLU A 870 4.66 20.05 -8.17
N ALA A 871 3.92 19.28 -7.37
CA ALA A 871 3.75 19.53 -5.95
C ALA A 871 5.10 19.44 -5.20
N GLN A 872 5.93 18.45 -5.52
CA GLN A 872 7.25 18.31 -4.92
C GLN A 872 8.18 19.49 -5.28
N ARG A 873 8.20 19.90 -6.56
CA ARG A 873 8.98 21.07 -7.02
C ARG A 873 8.49 22.38 -6.38
N LEU A 874 7.18 22.53 -6.17
CA LEU A 874 6.64 23.70 -5.46
C LEU A 874 7.07 23.72 -3.98
N LYS A 875 7.13 22.56 -3.30
CA LYS A 875 7.74 22.46 -1.95
C LYS A 875 9.20 22.91 -1.97
N LEU A 876 9.99 22.44 -2.93
CA LEU A 876 11.38 22.86 -3.13
C LEU A 876 11.50 24.38 -3.34
N ALA A 877 10.62 24.98 -4.14
CA ALA A 877 10.58 26.43 -4.34
C ALA A 877 10.31 27.19 -3.02
N GLY A 878 9.45 26.66 -2.15
CA GLY A 878 9.22 27.20 -0.81
C GLY A 878 10.50 27.25 0.03
N PHE A 879 11.26 26.16 0.07
CA PHE A 879 12.53 26.11 0.81
C PHE A 879 13.60 27.03 0.22
N LEU A 880 13.67 27.14 -1.10
CA LEU A 880 14.55 28.10 -1.78
C LEU A 880 14.17 29.55 -1.44
N ALA A 881 12.87 29.87 -1.37
CA ALA A 881 12.39 31.19 -0.97
C ALA A 881 12.74 31.53 0.48
N GLU A 882 12.66 30.56 1.40
CA GLU A 882 13.08 30.72 2.79
C GLU A 882 14.60 30.93 2.90
N ALA A 883 15.39 30.12 2.20
CA ALA A 883 16.84 30.23 2.18
C ALA A 883 17.31 31.59 1.62
N ALA A 884 16.66 32.09 0.56
CA ALA A 884 16.97 33.40 -0.04
C ALA A 884 16.61 34.57 0.89
N SER A 885 15.59 34.42 1.75
CA SER A 885 15.14 35.48 2.67
C SER A 885 16.02 35.62 3.93
N SER A 886 16.88 34.65 4.22
CA SER A 886 17.80 34.70 5.35
C SER A 886 19.18 35.20 4.91
N PRO A 887 19.57 36.45 5.20
CA PRO A 887 20.89 36.96 4.83
C PRO A 887 22.00 36.15 5.54
N SER A 888 22.81 35.43 4.76
CA SER A 888 23.87 34.58 5.31
C SER A 888 25.00 35.43 5.91
N GLN A 889 25.17 35.41 7.23
CA GLN A 889 26.51 35.48 7.80
C GLN A 889 27.15 34.09 7.62
N ARG A 890 28.26 34.03 6.87
CA ARG A 890 29.00 32.81 6.49
C ARG A 890 29.70 32.08 7.66
N VAL A 891 29.27 32.27 8.91
CA VAL A 891 29.92 31.68 10.08
C VAL A 891 29.03 30.61 10.71
N ALA A 892 29.48 29.36 10.62
CA ALA A 892 29.14 28.21 11.47
C ALA A 892 27.66 28.00 11.86
N LYS A 893 26.72 28.02 10.90
CA LYS A 893 25.36 27.51 11.16
C LYS A 893 25.24 26.07 10.67
N LYS A 894 24.72 25.19 11.53
CA LYS A 894 24.33 23.83 11.16
C LYS A 894 23.30 23.90 10.01
N GLY A 895 23.51 23.15 8.95
CA GLY A 895 22.59 23.10 7.82
C GLY A 895 21.40 22.18 8.11
N THR A 896 20.27 22.44 7.44
CA THR A 896 19.16 21.48 7.31
C THR A 896 19.54 20.33 6.37
N LEU A 897 19.09 19.10 6.69
CA LEU A 897 19.13 17.94 5.81
C LEU A 897 17.80 17.81 5.06
N PHE A 898 17.85 17.84 3.73
CA PHE A 898 16.71 17.58 2.86
C PHE A 898 16.75 16.16 2.33
N LEU A 899 15.64 15.44 2.44
CA LEU A 899 15.47 14.08 1.92
C LEU A 899 14.40 14.11 0.83
N PHE A 900 14.76 13.82 -0.42
CA PHE A 900 13.82 13.80 -1.55
C PHE A 900 13.59 12.38 -2.04
N ASP A 901 12.32 12.06 -2.31
CA ASP A 901 11.91 10.79 -2.91
C ASP A 901 11.63 10.98 -4.40
N GLU A 902 12.47 10.39 -5.26
CA GLU A 902 12.36 10.39 -6.73
C GLU A 902 11.98 11.76 -7.33
N PRO A 903 12.79 12.82 -7.14
CA PRO A 903 12.45 14.15 -7.63
C PRO A 903 12.48 14.29 -9.16
N THR A 904 13.05 13.32 -9.90
CA THR A 904 13.03 13.32 -11.37
C THR A 904 11.78 12.72 -11.99
N THR A 905 10.85 12.18 -11.19
CA THR A 905 9.59 11.63 -11.69
C THR A 905 8.87 12.62 -12.60
N GLY A 906 8.58 12.20 -13.83
CA GLY A 906 7.90 12.98 -14.85
C GLY A 906 8.60 14.21 -15.36
N LEU A 907 9.93 14.26 -15.22
CA LEU A 907 10.74 15.33 -15.77
C LEU A 907 11.39 14.92 -17.09
N HIS A 908 11.26 15.82 -18.07
CA HIS A 908 12.06 15.79 -19.27
C HIS A 908 13.54 16.12 -18.95
N PHE A 909 14.48 15.70 -19.81
CA PHE A 909 15.93 15.88 -19.62
C PHE A 909 16.34 17.32 -19.22
N ASP A 910 15.82 18.33 -19.92
CA ASP A 910 16.08 19.74 -19.60
C ASP A 910 15.53 20.18 -18.23
N ASP A 911 14.43 19.60 -17.79
CA ASP A 911 13.82 19.89 -16.49
C ASP A 911 14.61 19.23 -15.36
N ILE A 912 15.17 18.03 -15.59
CA ILE A 912 16.16 17.41 -14.68
C ILE A 912 17.37 18.35 -14.52
N ALA A 913 17.86 18.94 -15.62
CA ALA A 913 18.96 19.91 -15.56
C ALA A 913 18.61 21.19 -14.76
N LYS A 914 17.36 21.65 -14.78
CA LYS A 914 16.88 22.75 -13.92
C LYS A 914 16.81 22.33 -12.45
N LEU A 915 16.23 21.17 -12.17
CA LEU A 915 16.14 20.60 -10.83
C LEU A 915 17.54 20.46 -10.19
N MET A 916 18.51 19.92 -10.92
CA MET A 916 19.88 19.78 -10.42
C MET A 916 20.53 21.12 -10.08
N ARG A 917 20.24 22.18 -10.84
CA ARG A 917 20.68 23.54 -10.51
C ARG A 917 20.01 24.05 -9.22
N ALA A 918 18.72 23.80 -9.05
CA ALA A 918 17.98 24.17 -7.84
C ALA A 918 18.50 23.45 -6.58
N LEU A 919 18.76 22.14 -6.66
CA LEU A 919 19.36 21.36 -5.57
C LEU A 919 20.76 21.89 -5.19
N ARG A 920 21.58 22.26 -6.17
CA ARG A 920 22.89 22.86 -5.92
C ARG A 920 22.80 24.21 -5.18
N LYS A 921 21.80 25.04 -5.48
CA LYS A 921 21.58 26.29 -4.71
C LYS A 921 21.35 26.02 -3.22
N LEU A 922 20.65 24.92 -2.86
CA LEU A 922 20.50 24.52 -1.46
C LEU A 922 21.82 24.05 -0.84
N LEU A 923 22.63 23.27 -1.58
CA LEU A 923 23.97 22.84 -1.12
C LEU A 923 24.91 24.03 -0.91
N ASP A 924 24.82 25.06 -1.75
CA ASP A 924 25.62 26.29 -1.64
C ASP A 924 25.19 27.16 -0.45
N ALA A 925 23.94 27.04 0.00
CA ALA A 925 23.45 27.62 1.25
C ALA A 925 23.91 26.86 2.51
N GLY A 926 24.68 25.76 2.36
CA GLY A 926 25.23 24.96 3.46
C GLY A 926 24.34 23.80 3.92
N HIS A 927 23.31 23.46 3.15
CA HIS A 927 22.42 22.33 3.43
C HIS A 927 23.03 20.99 2.95
N SER A 928 22.46 19.88 3.44
CA SER A 928 22.80 18.52 2.99
C SER A 928 21.60 17.93 2.25
N ILE A 929 21.84 17.11 1.23
CA ILE A 929 20.75 16.52 0.42
C ILE A 929 20.96 15.02 0.28
N ILE A 930 19.90 14.25 0.58
CA ILE A 930 19.79 12.83 0.27
C ILE A 930 18.65 12.65 -0.73
N LEU A 931 18.89 11.94 -1.82
CA LEU A 931 17.91 11.61 -2.85
C LEU A 931 17.70 10.09 -2.91
N ILE A 932 16.47 9.64 -3.13
CA ILE A 932 16.22 8.32 -3.73
C ILE A 932 16.07 8.54 -5.23
N GLU A 933 16.89 7.87 -6.05
CA GLU A 933 16.84 8.05 -7.49
C GLU A 933 17.20 6.80 -8.29
N HIS A 934 16.63 6.77 -9.50
CA HIS A 934 16.82 5.77 -10.53
C HIS A 934 17.35 6.38 -11.84
N ASN A 935 17.20 7.69 -12.03
CA ASN A 935 17.67 8.38 -13.21
C ASN A 935 19.21 8.43 -13.25
N LEU A 936 19.79 7.91 -14.34
CA LEU A 936 21.24 7.76 -14.49
C LEU A 936 21.98 9.10 -14.56
N ASP A 937 21.36 10.17 -15.07
CA ASP A 937 21.98 11.49 -15.10
C ASP A 937 22.14 12.08 -13.69
N VAL A 938 21.14 11.91 -12.82
CA VAL A 938 21.23 12.34 -11.42
C VAL A 938 22.21 11.50 -10.62
N ILE A 939 22.17 10.17 -10.80
CA ILE A 939 23.11 9.24 -10.15
C ILE A 939 24.55 9.62 -10.52
N ARG A 940 24.83 9.85 -11.82
CA ARG A 940 26.16 10.26 -12.28
C ARG A 940 26.58 11.64 -11.76
N ALA A 941 25.64 12.56 -11.59
CA ALA A 941 25.89 13.92 -11.12
C ALA A 941 25.96 14.07 -9.58
N SER A 942 25.81 12.98 -8.83
CA SER A 942 25.85 12.96 -7.37
C SER A 942 27.28 12.98 -6.83
N ASP A 943 27.47 13.45 -5.60
CA ASP A 943 28.79 13.46 -4.94
C ASP A 943 29.11 12.09 -4.31
N TRP A 944 28.07 11.37 -3.87
CA TRP A 944 28.19 10.07 -3.21
C TRP A 944 26.99 9.19 -3.53
N LEU A 945 27.21 7.90 -3.75
CA LEU A 945 26.19 6.89 -4.01
C LEU A 945 26.13 5.85 -2.90
N ILE A 946 24.93 5.39 -2.61
CA ILE A 946 24.63 4.28 -1.71
C ILE A 946 23.72 3.33 -2.49
N ASP A 947 24.22 2.16 -2.87
CA ASP A 947 23.48 1.18 -3.66
C ASP A 947 22.93 0.06 -2.77
N LEU A 948 21.60 -0.12 -2.77
CA LEU A 948 20.90 -1.15 -2.01
C LEU A 948 20.42 -2.28 -2.92
N GLY A 949 20.59 -3.51 -2.48
CA GLY A 949 20.23 -4.69 -3.26
C GLY A 949 20.68 -5.98 -2.59
N PRO A 950 21.18 -6.98 -3.34
CA PRO A 950 21.32 -7.00 -4.81
C PRO A 950 19.98 -7.06 -5.56
N GLU A 951 18.94 -7.62 -4.95
CA GLU A 951 17.61 -7.74 -5.55
C GLU A 951 16.53 -6.99 -4.74
N GLY A 952 15.27 -7.10 -5.16
CA GLY A 952 14.12 -6.56 -4.43
C GLY A 952 13.53 -7.55 -3.43
N GLY A 953 12.84 -7.05 -2.41
CA GLY A 953 12.13 -7.89 -1.45
C GLY A 953 13.08 -8.68 -0.56
N GLU A 954 12.90 -9.99 -0.52
CA GLU A 954 13.64 -10.86 0.38
C GLU A 954 15.13 -10.95 0.08
N GLU A 955 15.48 -10.96 -1.21
CA GLU A 955 16.84 -11.07 -1.73
C GLU A 955 17.56 -9.70 -1.76
N GLY A 956 16.89 -8.67 -1.23
CA GLY A 956 17.43 -7.33 -1.05
C GLY A 956 17.71 -6.97 0.41
N GLY A 957 17.84 -5.66 0.64
CA GLY A 957 18.04 -5.08 1.97
C GLY A 957 19.48 -5.10 2.46
N GLU A 958 20.44 -5.37 1.58
CA GLU A 958 21.87 -5.29 1.85
C GLU A 958 22.47 -4.03 1.19
N LEU A 959 23.56 -3.53 1.78
CA LEU A 959 24.38 -2.50 1.16
C LEU A 959 25.32 -3.17 0.15
N VAL A 960 25.05 -3.00 -1.14
CA VAL A 960 25.85 -3.63 -2.21
C VAL A 960 27.19 -2.93 -2.35
N CYS A 961 27.16 -1.60 -2.45
CA CYS A 961 28.34 -0.76 -2.46
C CYS A 961 27.99 0.69 -2.09
N GLN A 962 28.99 1.47 -1.70
CA GLN A 962 28.89 2.91 -1.50
C GLN A 962 30.21 3.56 -1.92
N GLY A 963 30.16 4.78 -2.45
CA GLY A 963 31.35 5.43 -2.99
C GLY A 963 31.04 6.65 -3.85
N SER A 964 32.06 7.22 -4.49
CA SER A 964 31.82 8.16 -5.58
C SER A 964 31.15 7.43 -6.77
N PRO A 965 30.45 8.13 -7.68
CA PRO A 965 29.90 7.50 -8.87
C PRO A 965 30.92 6.72 -9.71
N ALA A 966 32.18 7.20 -9.74
CA ALA A 966 33.25 6.52 -10.47
C ALA A 966 33.70 5.21 -9.81
N ASP A 967 33.68 5.15 -8.47
CA ASP A 967 34.02 3.94 -7.72
C ASP A 967 32.90 2.90 -7.83
N VAL A 968 31.65 3.35 -7.67
CA VAL A 968 30.47 2.49 -7.76
C VAL A 968 30.34 1.89 -9.16
N ALA A 969 30.61 2.65 -10.23
CA ALA A 969 30.57 2.14 -11.60
C ALA A 969 31.52 0.96 -11.87
N GLN A 970 32.56 0.75 -11.03
CA GLN A 970 33.48 -0.37 -11.16
C GLN A 970 33.01 -1.63 -10.43
N HIS A 971 31.94 -1.54 -9.62
CA HIS A 971 31.46 -2.68 -8.85
C HIS A 971 30.84 -3.76 -9.76
N PRO A 972 31.24 -5.05 -9.64
CA PRO A 972 30.84 -6.08 -10.59
C PRO A 972 29.41 -6.58 -10.38
N SER A 973 28.93 -6.62 -9.13
CA SER A 973 27.61 -7.19 -8.78
C SER A 973 26.49 -6.14 -8.64
N SER A 974 26.81 -4.85 -8.75
CA SER A 974 25.80 -3.79 -8.66
C SER A 974 25.08 -3.62 -10.00
N HIS A 975 23.76 -3.72 -9.99
CA HIS A 975 22.93 -3.44 -11.17
C HIS A 975 23.01 -1.97 -11.58
N THR A 976 23.15 -1.05 -10.62
CA THR A 976 23.34 0.37 -10.91
C THR A 976 24.71 0.62 -11.55
N ALA A 977 25.76 -0.06 -11.08
CA ALA A 977 27.08 0.02 -11.71
C ALA A 977 27.06 -0.48 -13.16
N ALA A 978 26.37 -1.59 -13.44
CA ALA A 978 26.19 -2.07 -14.81
C ALA A 978 25.48 -1.03 -15.68
N ALA A 979 24.35 -0.47 -15.23
CA ALA A 979 23.63 0.55 -15.97
C ALA A 979 24.46 1.84 -16.20
N LEU A 980 25.27 2.26 -15.22
CA LEU A 980 26.18 3.40 -15.36
C LEU A 980 27.27 3.16 -16.40
N ARG A 981 27.80 1.93 -16.50
CA ARG A 981 28.79 1.57 -17.53
C ARG A 981 28.16 1.55 -18.92
N ASP A 982 26.97 0.97 -19.04
CA ASP A 982 26.25 0.87 -20.32
C ASP A 982 25.82 2.25 -20.82
N TYR A 983 25.40 3.15 -19.92
CA TYR A 983 25.02 4.52 -20.26
C TYR A 983 26.20 5.44 -20.61
N ALA A 984 27.41 5.08 -20.18
CA ALA A 984 28.63 5.83 -20.52
C ALA A 984 29.19 5.46 -21.91
N GLN A 985 28.78 4.32 -22.47
CA GLN A 985 29.10 3.86 -23.82
C GLN A 985 28.10 4.43 -24.82
#